data_AF-A0A2G8KUM1-F1
#
_entry.id   AF-A0A2G8KUM1-F1
#
_cell.length_a   1.000
_cell.length_b   1.000
_cell.length_c   1.000
_cell.angle_alpha   90.00
_cell.angle_beta   90.00
_cell.angle_gamma   90.00
#
_symmetry.space_group_name_H-M   'P 1'
#
loop_
_entity.id
_entity.type
_entity.pdbx_description
1 polymer ?
#
loop_
_entity_poly.entity_id
_entity_poly.type
_entity_poly.pdbx_seq_one_letter_code
_entity_poly.pdbx_strand_id
1 'polypeptide(L)'
;MGDRTVNLHRLLVVTVATCVILLCLSGTVSSQRSNPLDVDSVVGGNGESLLSFSDYSVSASSSDIGDRIPCVFRGDLKLNNDQWTIDSCTLCTCRNGTTDCDIISCGTAKCANPVKIPGECCPLCPYTMELYDLFNQFTAGTRVTEGKINKFKFAADVEIFKGRTSRKIRGENMWRIGAWVSRNSDGSGEKFSYNANVLSEKERAQEFSKAKSDYAPPDKRWNFKKLRYSFDATEGVCADFKYFCIKFNMTDDPEPKFDLDFTYTVYRDEYERQTKCVRLGTCKGVFAETFDWELTGENPIPGQETPVSIDIDVTFRDDTRDLEGDDLWRVSLFGSSNPLEFEYGTIGCIDDVNYICMEFLKGDAPDPEFTLIVEGGRGDVSRDSLVLCKPQECQSRVVFTDLEATLISPDIIVENTDNTDTTVKLKATTDKLLTTTVAGEDLWQVKTFFSTNTNGRGRRVNEQPQILTAVQDDQTLNTGENLAFKEMDFQVDLSSLICDEVPFMCFELAKNPASSIDYTFETQPVQDPFVDCLSMEDVCKGVVFTELEWSREIPEDHVPGTDSPLFIEASVDVEPYSREVTGVDLWQVSVFASRDMLGNERRDPIYSDVLTPIDAATTLPQGGPLTFPTLETPPFAVDKMGCGEFRYLCVEFQKGDSPIPDFTYETISGEDTIVKCRPEDCAGM
;
A
#
# COMPACT_ATOMS: atom_id res chain seq x y z
N MET A 1 11.51 -29.83 15.46
CA MET A 1 10.72 -28.93 14.60
C MET A 1 11.08 -27.54 15.07
N GLY A 2 12.11 -26.96 14.46
CA GLY A 2 12.53 -25.59 14.75
C GLY A 2 12.07 -24.74 13.58
N ASP A 3 11.36 -23.66 13.87
CA ASP A 3 10.87 -22.71 12.88
C ASP A 3 12.07 -22.14 12.10
N ARG A 4 12.05 -22.22 10.77
CA ARG A 4 13.10 -21.65 9.91
C ARG A 4 12.71 -20.23 9.52
N THR A 5 12.70 -19.35 10.53
CA THR A 5 12.44 -17.92 10.38
C THR A 5 13.77 -17.18 10.25
N VAL A 6 13.86 -16.30 9.25
CA VAL A 6 14.96 -15.33 9.16
C VAL A 6 14.41 -14.00 9.61
N ASN A 7 14.99 -13.45 10.68
CA ASN A 7 14.67 -12.12 11.18
C ASN A 7 15.78 -11.15 10.78
N LEU A 8 15.41 -10.09 10.07
CA LEU A 8 16.32 -9.01 9.67
C LEU A 8 15.91 -7.73 10.39
N HIS A 9 16.82 -7.19 11.20
CA HIS A 9 16.59 -5.95 11.93
C HIS A 9 17.48 -4.83 11.36
N ARG A 10 16.89 -3.66 11.08
CA ARG A 10 17.66 -2.50 10.61
C ARG A 10 17.09 -1.19 11.13
N LEU A 11 18.00 -0.31 11.56
CA LEU A 11 17.70 1.10 11.84
C LEU A 11 17.80 1.92 10.54
N LEU A 12 16.76 2.68 10.21
CA LEU A 12 16.72 3.56 9.04
C LEU A 12 16.35 4.99 9.47
N VAL A 13 16.84 5.97 8.71
CA VAL A 13 16.42 7.37 8.83
C VAL A 13 15.73 7.70 7.52
N VAL A 14 14.44 8.04 7.58
CA VAL A 14 13.61 8.30 6.40
C VAL A 14 13.38 9.80 6.29
N THR A 15 13.76 10.37 5.14
CA THR A 15 13.61 11.81 4.82
C THR A 15 12.38 12.01 3.94
N VAL A 16 11.37 12.74 4.42
CA VAL A 16 10.19 13.12 3.62
C VAL A 16 10.51 14.37 2.81
N ALA A 17 11.41 14.23 1.84
CA ALA A 17 11.62 15.08 0.66
C ALA A 17 12.98 14.69 0.03
N THR A 18 12.94 14.24 -1.23
CA THR A 18 14.06 13.81 -2.10
C THR A 18 14.53 12.36 -1.98
N CYS A 19 14.73 11.76 -3.16
CA CYS A 19 14.70 10.33 -3.46
C CYS A 19 16.08 9.65 -3.46
N VAL A 20 16.02 8.31 -3.43
CA VAL A 20 17.00 7.24 -3.69
C VAL A 20 17.72 6.72 -2.44
N ILE A 21 17.14 5.68 -1.84
CA ILE A 21 17.91 4.67 -1.12
C ILE A 21 17.76 3.33 -1.84
N LEU A 22 18.72 3.00 -2.72
CA LEU A 22 18.95 1.61 -3.12
C LEU A 22 19.74 0.97 -1.97
N LEU A 23 19.07 0.13 -1.16
CA LEU A 23 19.74 -0.60 -0.08
C LEU A 23 20.18 -1.98 -0.57
N CYS A 24 21.45 -2.12 -0.96
CA CYS A 24 22.10 -3.42 -0.95
C CYS A 24 22.36 -3.81 0.51
N LEU A 25 21.81 -4.93 0.95
CA LEU A 25 22.04 -5.50 2.28
C LEU A 25 22.98 -6.71 2.14
N SER A 26 24.18 -6.61 2.71
CA SER A 26 25.00 -7.77 3.04
C SER A 26 24.86 -8.03 4.54
N GLY A 27 24.26 -9.16 4.91
CA GLY A 27 24.06 -9.57 6.30
C GLY A 27 24.65 -10.96 6.55
N THR A 28 25.55 -11.06 7.54
CA THR A 28 26.08 -12.33 8.05
C THR A 28 25.17 -12.85 9.16
N VAL A 29 24.74 -14.12 9.06
CA VAL A 29 23.91 -14.78 10.08
C VAL A 29 24.81 -15.49 11.10
N SER A 30 24.68 -15.12 12.37
CA SER A 30 25.29 -15.84 13.50
C SER A 30 24.28 -16.85 14.06
N SER A 31 24.51 -18.14 13.82
CA SER A 31 23.76 -19.22 14.47
C SER A 31 24.32 -19.48 15.87
N GLN A 32 23.54 -19.22 16.93
CA GLN A 32 23.87 -19.71 18.27
C GLN A 32 23.45 -21.18 18.42
N ARG A 33 24.44 -22.06 18.55
CA ARG A 33 24.26 -23.43 19.07
C ARG A 33 24.45 -23.44 20.58
N SER A 34 23.43 -23.86 21.31
CA SER A 34 23.56 -24.31 22.69
C SER A 34 23.92 -25.80 22.73
N ASN A 35 25.12 -26.11 23.25
CA ASN A 35 25.52 -27.47 23.62
C ASN A 35 24.88 -27.87 24.96
N PRO A 36 24.70 -29.18 25.19
CA PRO A 36 25.19 -29.77 26.44
C PRO A 36 26.16 -30.95 26.22
N LEU A 37 26.94 -31.17 27.28
CA LEU A 37 28.13 -32.00 27.44
C LEU A 37 27.90 -33.53 27.50
N ASP A 38 29.03 -34.23 27.31
CA ASP A 38 29.43 -35.64 27.50
C ASP A 38 28.66 -36.55 28.48
N VAL A 39 28.72 -37.88 28.24
CA VAL A 39 29.40 -38.89 29.11
C VAL A 39 29.48 -40.28 28.43
N ASP A 40 30.56 -40.96 28.79
CA ASP A 40 31.24 -42.18 28.34
C ASP A 40 30.52 -43.53 28.09
N SER A 41 31.30 -44.32 27.34
CA SER A 41 31.38 -45.78 27.08
C SER A 41 30.89 -46.80 28.13
N VAL A 42 30.62 -48.05 27.66
CA VAL A 42 31.13 -49.31 28.23
C VAL A 42 31.07 -50.48 27.21
N VAL A 43 32.03 -51.39 27.40
CA VAL A 43 32.59 -52.55 26.68
C VAL A 43 31.73 -53.84 26.65
N GLY A 44 31.94 -54.68 25.62
CA GLY A 44 32.00 -56.15 25.70
C GLY A 44 30.92 -56.90 24.90
N GLY A 45 31.16 -57.97 24.14
CA GLY A 45 32.36 -58.76 23.84
C GLY A 45 32.03 -59.96 22.91
N ASN A 46 33.08 -60.51 22.31
CA ASN A 46 33.34 -61.91 21.87
C ASN A 46 32.35 -62.71 21.01
N GLY A 47 32.86 -63.32 19.92
CA GLY A 47 32.30 -64.53 19.31
C GLY A 47 32.83 -64.85 17.91
N GLU A 48 33.68 -65.87 17.80
CA GLU A 48 34.38 -66.36 16.60
C GLU A 48 33.53 -67.27 15.66
N SER A 49 33.87 -67.21 14.36
CA SER A 49 34.08 -68.28 13.34
C SER A 49 33.27 -69.60 13.21
N LEU A 50 33.07 -69.93 11.91
CA LEU A 50 33.16 -71.22 11.18
C LEU A 50 31.90 -72.07 10.84
N LEU A 51 31.69 -72.16 9.52
CA LEU A 51 31.24 -73.24 8.61
C LEU A 51 30.70 -74.58 9.18
N SER A 52 29.59 -75.09 8.59
CA SER A 52 29.49 -76.49 8.09
C SER A 52 28.16 -76.76 7.33
N PHE A 53 28.26 -77.76 6.45
CA PHE A 53 27.39 -78.27 5.39
C PHE A 53 26.15 -79.11 5.82
N SER A 54 25.27 -79.29 4.82
CA SER A 54 24.34 -80.42 4.56
C SER A 54 23.02 -80.50 5.34
N ASP A 55 21.86 -80.55 4.66
CA ASP A 55 21.41 -81.80 4.04
C ASP A 55 20.26 -81.61 3.04
N TYR A 56 20.29 -82.51 2.06
CA TYR A 56 19.44 -82.60 0.89
C TYR A 56 18.28 -83.55 1.20
N SER A 57 17.03 -83.14 0.99
CA SER A 57 15.88 -84.06 1.02
C SER A 57 15.11 -83.96 -0.29
N VAL A 58 15.28 -84.95 -1.16
CA VAL A 58 14.45 -85.15 -2.35
C VAL A 58 13.51 -86.31 -2.09
N SER A 59 12.22 -86.02 -2.04
CA SER A 59 11.14 -86.99 -2.09
C SER A 59 10.97 -87.49 -3.53
N ALA A 60 11.23 -88.78 -3.78
CA ALA A 60 10.93 -89.44 -5.03
C ALA A 60 9.50 -90.01 -4.99
N SER A 61 8.60 -89.47 -5.80
CA SER A 61 7.30 -90.07 -6.09
C SER A 61 7.43 -91.09 -7.22
N SER A 62 6.80 -92.24 -7.04
CA SER A 62 6.77 -93.35 -8.00
C SER A 62 5.86 -93.05 -9.19
N SER A 63 6.44 -92.47 -10.25
CA SER A 63 5.90 -92.50 -11.60
C SER A 63 7.02 -92.04 -12.55
N ASP A 64 7.76 -92.97 -13.15
CA ASP A 64 8.46 -92.83 -14.45
C ASP A 64 9.54 -93.93 -14.62
N ILE A 65 9.10 -95.20 -14.67
CA ILE A 65 9.92 -96.32 -15.20
C ILE A 65 9.72 -96.38 -16.73
N GLY A 66 9.88 -95.24 -17.39
CA GLY A 66 9.58 -95.08 -18.82
C GLY A 66 10.60 -94.28 -19.64
N ASP A 67 11.57 -93.59 -19.03
CA ASP A 67 12.39 -92.62 -19.78
C ASP A 67 13.80 -92.39 -19.17
N ARG A 68 14.57 -93.45 -18.89
CA ARG A 68 15.95 -93.33 -18.34
C ARG A 68 16.94 -94.36 -18.90
N ILE A 69 16.83 -94.74 -20.16
CA ILE A 69 17.83 -95.62 -20.78
C ILE A 69 19.11 -94.80 -21.03
N PRO A 70 20.28 -95.20 -20.48
CA PRO A 70 21.54 -94.52 -20.75
C PRO A 70 22.04 -94.87 -22.15
N CYS A 71 22.78 -93.96 -22.77
CA CYS A 71 23.37 -94.14 -24.08
C CYS A 71 24.81 -94.65 -23.94
N VAL A 72 25.26 -95.46 -24.90
CA VAL A 72 26.67 -95.87 -24.99
C VAL A 72 27.30 -95.15 -26.17
N PHE A 73 28.29 -94.30 -25.90
CA PHE A 73 28.99 -93.54 -26.93
C PHE A 73 30.50 -93.76 -26.83
N ARG A 74 31.11 -94.34 -27.88
CA ARG A 74 32.54 -94.72 -27.94
C ARG A 74 33.04 -95.55 -26.73
N GLY A 75 32.17 -96.35 -26.14
CA GLY A 75 32.48 -97.20 -24.99
C GLY A 75 32.13 -96.59 -23.64
N ASP A 76 31.82 -95.29 -23.57
CA ASP A 76 31.42 -94.62 -22.35
C ASP A 76 29.90 -94.59 -22.18
N LEU A 77 29.44 -94.87 -20.95
CA LEU A 77 28.05 -94.72 -20.55
C LEU A 77 27.73 -93.25 -20.28
N LYS A 78 26.67 -92.74 -20.92
CA LYS A 78 26.12 -91.39 -20.75
C LYS A 78 24.69 -91.52 -20.25
N LEU A 79 24.36 -90.85 -19.14
CA LEU A 79 23.03 -90.91 -18.55
C LEU A 79 22.02 -90.21 -19.47
N ASN A 80 20.73 -90.54 -19.33
CA ASN A 80 19.70 -89.85 -20.08
C ASN A 80 19.73 -88.34 -19.77
N ASN A 81 19.69 -87.52 -20.81
CA ASN A 81 19.92 -86.06 -20.86
C ASN A 81 21.36 -85.58 -20.65
N ASP A 82 22.35 -86.46 -20.49
CA ASP A 82 23.75 -86.03 -20.47
C ASP A 82 24.12 -85.41 -21.82
N GLN A 83 24.82 -84.27 -21.76
CA GLN A 83 25.34 -83.57 -22.93
C GLN A 83 26.85 -83.57 -22.94
N TRP A 84 27.45 -83.88 -24.08
CA TRP A 84 28.90 -83.82 -24.27
C TRP A 84 29.27 -83.38 -25.68
N THR A 85 30.39 -82.67 -25.80
CA THR A 85 30.91 -82.19 -27.08
C THR A 85 31.96 -83.15 -27.62
N ILE A 86 31.82 -83.60 -28.87
CA ILE A 86 32.85 -84.41 -29.55
C ILE A 86 34.00 -83.52 -30.04
N ASP A 87 33.64 -82.35 -30.57
CA ASP A 87 34.53 -81.28 -31.03
C ASP A 87 33.80 -79.93 -30.88
N SER A 88 34.38 -78.84 -31.37
CA SER A 88 33.76 -77.52 -31.24
C SER A 88 32.46 -77.36 -32.04
N CYS A 89 32.10 -78.30 -32.92
CA CYS A 89 30.94 -78.25 -33.81
C CYS A 89 29.85 -79.29 -33.50
N THR A 90 30.12 -80.26 -32.65
CA THR A 90 29.23 -81.41 -32.48
C THR A 90 28.87 -81.59 -31.01
N LEU A 91 27.63 -81.27 -30.67
CA LEU A 91 27.06 -81.49 -29.33
C LEU A 91 26.14 -82.70 -29.37
N CYS A 92 26.45 -83.71 -28.57
CA CYS A 92 25.61 -84.89 -28.44
C CYS A 92 24.86 -84.84 -27.12
N THR A 93 23.59 -85.22 -27.16
CA THR A 93 22.73 -85.42 -26.00
C THR A 93 22.29 -86.87 -25.98
N CYS A 94 22.37 -87.53 -24.83
CA CYS A 94 21.71 -88.82 -24.67
C CYS A 94 20.21 -88.60 -24.50
N ARG A 95 19.39 -89.14 -25.41
CA ARG A 95 17.92 -89.12 -25.30
C ARG A 95 17.40 -90.55 -25.28
N ASN A 96 17.07 -91.01 -24.09
CA ASN A 96 16.47 -92.29 -23.77
C ASN A 96 17.06 -93.46 -24.58
N GLY A 97 18.36 -93.69 -24.42
CA GLY A 97 19.12 -94.77 -25.06
C GLY A 97 19.67 -94.45 -26.45
N THR A 98 19.24 -93.34 -27.06
CA THR A 98 19.74 -92.89 -28.37
C THR A 98 20.65 -91.69 -28.21
N THR A 99 21.88 -91.79 -28.74
CA THR A 99 22.77 -90.64 -28.85
C THR A 99 22.30 -89.75 -30.00
N ASP A 100 21.79 -88.57 -29.66
CA ASP A 100 21.30 -87.57 -30.60
C ASP A 100 22.33 -86.44 -30.70
N CYS A 101 22.98 -86.31 -31.86
CA CYS A 101 24.06 -85.36 -32.06
C CYS A 101 23.65 -84.25 -33.01
N ASP A 102 23.69 -83.02 -32.51
CA ASP A 102 23.53 -81.81 -33.31
C ASP A 102 24.90 -81.42 -33.88
N ILE A 103 25.06 -81.63 -35.19
CA ILE A 103 26.25 -81.19 -35.94
C ILE A 103 26.00 -79.79 -36.49
N ILE A 104 26.76 -78.82 -36.01
CA ILE A 104 26.72 -77.44 -36.49
C ILE A 104 27.44 -77.38 -37.84
N SER A 105 26.66 -77.18 -38.92
CA SER A 105 27.21 -76.91 -40.25
C SER A 105 27.35 -75.40 -40.46
N CYS A 106 28.57 -74.93 -40.70
CA CYS A 106 28.87 -73.51 -40.89
C CYS A 106 28.51 -73.05 -42.31
N GLY A 107 27.65 -72.04 -42.44
CA GLY A 107 27.45 -71.35 -43.72
C GLY A 107 28.69 -70.56 -44.15
N THR A 108 28.74 -70.13 -45.42
CA THR A 108 29.80 -69.25 -45.92
C THR A 108 29.85 -67.95 -45.10
N ALA A 109 31.05 -67.59 -44.63
CA ALA A 109 31.24 -66.35 -43.88
C ALA A 109 30.95 -65.15 -44.79
N LYS A 110 30.22 -64.16 -44.27
CA LYS A 110 29.78 -62.97 -45.01
C LYS A 110 30.78 -61.80 -44.94
N CYS A 111 32.04 -62.05 -44.62
CA CYS A 111 33.11 -61.05 -44.53
C CYS A 111 34.32 -61.50 -45.33
N ALA A 112 35.16 -60.53 -45.71
CA ALA A 112 36.36 -60.78 -46.51
C ALA A 112 37.40 -61.66 -45.77
N ASN A 113 37.53 -61.51 -44.45
CA ASN A 113 38.56 -62.17 -43.64
C ASN A 113 37.96 -62.83 -42.38
N PRO A 114 37.39 -64.04 -42.49
CA PRO A 114 36.87 -64.78 -41.34
C PRO A 114 38.01 -65.45 -40.54
N VAL A 115 38.06 -65.21 -39.24
CA VAL A 115 39.09 -65.70 -38.31
C VAL A 115 38.60 -66.96 -37.59
N LYS A 116 39.38 -68.05 -37.63
CA LYS A 116 39.05 -69.31 -36.94
C LYS A 116 39.53 -69.25 -35.49
N ILE A 117 38.58 -69.18 -34.55
CA ILE A 117 38.86 -69.08 -33.12
C ILE A 117 38.98 -70.49 -32.49
N PRO A 118 39.99 -70.74 -31.62
CA PRO A 118 40.08 -71.97 -30.84
C PRO A 118 38.84 -72.21 -29.96
N GLY A 119 38.22 -73.38 -30.06
CA GLY A 119 37.05 -73.77 -29.26
C GLY A 119 35.67 -73.38 -29.85
N GLU A 120 35.61 -72.55 -30.90
CA GLU A 120 34.37 -72.23 -31.62
C GLU A 120 34.22 -73.09 -32.89
N CYS A 121 32.99 -73.48 -33.22
CA CYS A 121 32.72 -74.33 -34.40
C CYS A 121 33.04 -73.62 -35.73
N CYS A 122 32.58 -72.38 -35.88
CA CYS A 122 32.64 -71.66 -37.15
C CYS A 122 33.66 -70.53 -37.09
N PRO A 123 34.38 -70.23 -38.20
CA PRO A 123 35.19 -69.03 -38.25
C PRO A 123 34.29 -67.80 -38.14
N LEU A 124 34.74 -66.83 -37.36
CA LEU A 124 34.00 -65.61 -37.01
C LEU A 124 34.55 -64.42 -37.80
N CYS A 125 33.65 -63.51 -38.17
CA CYS A 125 34.03 -62.24 -38.77
C CYS A 125 34.45 -61.22 -37.70
N PRO A 126 35.26 -60.21 -38.06
CA PRO A 126 35.44 -59.00 -37.24
C PRO A 126 34.10 -58.54 -36.67
N TYR A 127 34.10 -58.12 -35.40
CA TYR A 127 32.88 -57.73 -34.74
C TYR A 127 32.43 -56.38 -35.31
N THR A 128 31.17 -56.32 -35.72
CA THR A 128 30.51 -55.08 -36.12
C THR A 128 29.32 -54.88 -35.21
N MET A 129 29.16 -53.69 -34.64
CA MET A 129 27.93 -53.28 -33.97
C MET A 129 27.46 -51.97 -34.58
N GLU A 130 26.20 -51.94 -35.00
CA GLU A 130 25.55 -50.71 -35.46
C GLU A 130 24.40 -50.39 -34.52
N LEU A 131 24.54 -49.30 -33.76
CA LEU A 131 23.48 -48.81 -32.88
C LEU A 131 22.32 -48.27 -33.73
N TYR A 132 21.10 -48.73 -33.47
CA TYR A 132 19.90 -48.21 -34.13
C TYR A 132 19.23 -47.10 -33.33
N ASP A 133 18.99 -47.31 -32.04
CA ASP A 133 18.44 -46.28 -31.15
C ASP A 133 18.76 -46.61 -29.69
N LEU A 134 18.63 -45.60 -28.83
CA LEU A 134 18.70 -45.73 -27.39
C LEU A 134 17.34 -45.37 -26.80
N PHE A 135 16.96 -45.99 -25.69
CA PHE A 135 15.81 -45.55 -24.91
C PHE A 135 16.20 -45.39 -23.45
N ASN A 136 15.98 -44.19 -22.93
CA ASN A 136 16.13 -43.88 -21.53
C ASN A 136 14.83 -44.23 -20.80
N GLN A 137 14.84 -45.30 -20.01
CA GLN A 137 13.68 -45.75 -19.21
C GLN A 137 13.67 -45.08 -17.83
N PHE A 138 14.09 -43.82 -17.75
CA PHE A 138 13.99 -43.02 -16.54
C PHE A 138 12.54 -42.62 -16.28
N THR A 139 12.17 -42.54 -14.99
CA THR A 139 10.83 -42.11 -14.59
C THR A 139 10.69 -40.60 -14.78
N ALA A 140 9.95 -40.19 -15.80
CA ALA A 140 9.63 -38.79 -16.03
C ALA A 140 8.89 -38.19 -14.82
N GLY A 141 9.13 -36.92 -14.52
CA GLY A 141 8.49 -36.25 -13.38
C GLY A 141 9.20 -36.46 -12.03
N THR A 142 10.36 -37.12 -12.01
CA THR A 142 11.16 -37.27 -10.78
C THR A 142 11.54 -35.90 -10.21
N ARG A 143 11.30 -35.70 -8.90
CA ARG A 143 11.59 -34.44 -8.20
C ARG A 143 13.09 -34.35 -7.88
N VAL A 144 13.65 -33.17 -8.06
CA VAL A 144 15.05 -32.85 -7.76
C VAL A 144 15.07 -31.82 -6.65
N THR A 145 16.00 -31.92 -5.71
CA THR A 145 16.23 -30.87 -4.69
C THR A 145 17.55 -30.19 -4.98
N GLU A 146 17.52 -28.88 -5.19
CA GLU A 146 18.72 -28.05 -5.39
C GLU A 146 19.63 -28.10 -4.16
N GLY A 147 20.95 -28.02 -4.36
CA GLY A 147 21.94 -28.04 -3.28
C GLY A 147 22.10 -29.38 -2.55
N LYS A 148 21.47 -30.46 -3.03
CA LYS A 148 21.57 -31.81 -2.43
C LYS A 148 21.97 -32.85 -3.47
N ILE A 149 22.55 -33.95 -3.00
CA ILE A 149 22.82 -35.12 -3.83
C ILE A 149 21.51 -35.90 -4.03
N ASN A 150 21.02 -35.94 -5.27
CA ASN A 150 19.82 -36.64 -5.69
C ASN A 150 20.18 -38.02 -6.27
N LYS A 151 19.57 -39.11 -5.77
CA LYS A 151 19.89 -40.48 -6.22
C LYS A 151 18.85 -40.99 -7.22
N PHE A 152 19.26 -41.17 -8.47
CA PHE A 152 18.43 -41.68 -9.55
C PHE A 152 18.61 -43.19 -9.75
N LYS A 153 17.50 -43.87 -10.02
CA LYS A 153 17.46 -45.26 -10.48
C LYS A 153 16.83 -45.28 -11.86
N PHE A 154 17.46 -45.96 -12.81
CA PHE A 154 16.97 -46.00 -14.19
C PHE A 154 17.32 -47.32 -14.87
N ALA A 155 16.76 -47.50 -16.06
CA ALA A 155 17.16 -48.54 -16.99
C ALA A 155 17.43 -47.91 -18.36
N ALA A 156 18.24 -48.60 -19.16
CA ALA A 156 18.54 -48.21 -20.52
C ALA A 156 18.28 -49.39 -21.45
N ASP A 157 17.54 -49.14 -22.52
CA ASP A 157 17.34 -50.12 -23.59
C ASP A 157 18.13 -49.69 -24.82
N VAL A 158 19.03 -50.56 -25.27
CA VAL A 158 19.81 -50.35 -26.48
C VAL A 158 19.19 -51.15 -27.60
N GLU A 159 18.79 -50.47 -28.68
CA GLU A 159 18.28 -51.08 -29.90
C GLU A 159 19.41 -51.16 -30.94
N ILE A 160 19.65 -52.36 -31.44
CA ILE A 160 20.79 -52.66 -32.30
C ILE A 160 20.29 -53.03 -33.70
N PHE A 161 20.90 -52.45 -34.73
CA PHE A 161 20.52 -52.72 -36.12
C PHE A 161 20.96 -54.13 -36.52
N LYS A 162 19.99 -55.03 -36.69
CA LYS A 162 20.25 -56.45 -36.94
C LYS A 162 20.92 -56.72 -38.29
N GLY A 163 20.76 -55.86 -39.29
CA GLY A 163 21.25 -56.11 -40.66
C GLY A 163 22.77 -56.14 -40.79
N ARG A 164 23.48 -55.25 -40.07
CA ARG A 164 24.95 -55.10 -40.16
C ARG A 164 25.71 -55.48 -38.88
N THR A 165 25.00 -55.70 -37.78
CA THR A 165 25.61 -56.16 -36.53
C THR A 165 26.02 -57.64 -36.60
N SER A 166 27.08 -58.03 -35.90
CA SER A 166 27.54 -59.42 -35.76
C SER A 166 26.60 -60.28 -34.89
N ARG A 167 26.65 -61.61 -35.05
CA ARG A 167 25.71 -62.53 -34.35
C ARG A 167 25.88 -62.55 -32.83
N LYS A 168 27.12 -62.44 -32.36
CA LYS A 168 27.50 -62.39 -30.94
C LYS A 168 28.67 -61.42 -30.79
N ILE A 169 28.68 -60.65 -29.71
CA ILE A 169 29.78 -59.74 -29.34
C ILE A 169 30.06 -59.95 -27.85
N ARG A 170 31.32 -60.30 -27.54
CA ARG A 170 31.81 -60.68 -26.19
C ARG A 170 33.09 -59.92 -25.88
N GLY A 171 33.26 -59.52 -24.63
CA GLY A 171 34.46 -58.87 -24.11
C GLY A 171 34.26 -58.45 -22.64
N GLU A 172 35.28 -57.94 -21.98
CA GLU A 172 35.24 -57.64 -20.54
C GLU A 172 34.96 -56.15 -20.25
N ASN A 173 35.52 -55.23 -21.04
CA ASN A 173 35.34 -53.80 -20.88
C ASN A 173 34.73 -53.14 -22.13
N MET A 174 33.64 -53.68 -22.68
CA MET A 174 33.16 -53.27 -24.01
C MET A 174 32.32 -51.99 -24.01
N TRP A 175 31.47 -51.81 -23.00
CA TRP A 175 30.35 -50.86 -23.08
C TRP A 175 30.42 -49.79 -21.99
N ARG A 176 29.95 -48.58 -22.31
CA ARG A 176 29.67 -47.55 -21.31
C ARG A 176 28.34 -46.86 -21.55
N ILE A 177 27.71 -46.46 -20.45
CA ILE A 177 26.59 -45.53 -20.46
C ILE A 177 26.99 -44.30 -19.66
N GLY A 178 27.21 -43.19 -20.35
CA GLY A 178 27.39 -41.89 -19.70
C GLY A 178 26.04 -41.33 -19.24
N ALA A 179 26.00 -40.60 -18.13
CA ALA A 179 24.80 -39.97 -17.60
C ALA A 179 25.11 -38.57 -17.07
N TRP A 180 24.20 -37.61 -17.33
CA TRP A 180 24.28 -36.24 -16.81
C TRP A 180 22.90 -35.59 -16.75
N VAL A 181 22.83 -34.45 -16.06
CA VAL A 181 21.70 -33.53 -16.13
C VAL A 181 22.06 -32.37 -17.06
N SER A 182 21.08 -31.90 -17.84
CA SER A 182 21.24 -30.80 -18.79
C SER A 182 20.00 -29.89 -18.81
N ARG A 183 20.24 -28.63 -19.15
CA ARG A 183 19.20 -27.64 -19.45
C ARG A 183 18.49 -27.94 -20.78
N ASN A 184 19.18 -28.59 -21.73
CA ASN A 184 18.74 -28.79 -23.10
C ASN A 184 18.10 -30.17 -23.30
N SER A 185 17.05 -30.25 -24.12
CA SER A 185 16.28 -31.47 -24.36
C SER A 185 17.04 -32.55 -25.14
N ASP A 186 18.12 -32.19 -25.83
CA ASP A 186 19.02 -33.09 -26.55
C ASP A 186 20.27 -33.46 -25.74
N GLY A 187 20.43 -32.87 -24.55
CA GLY A 187 21.58 -33.09 -23.67
C GLY A 187 22.86 -32.37 -24.10
N SER A 188 22.77 -31.45 -25.06
CA SER A 188 23.87 -30.55 -25.44
C SER A 188 24.15 -29.49 -24.37
N GLY A 189 25.27 -28.77 -24.50
CA GLY A 189 25.68 -27.73 -23.55
C GLY A 189 26.38 -28.27 -22.31
N GLU A 190 26.21 -27.57 -21.19
CA GLU A 190 26.81 -27.93 -19.91
C GLU A 190 26.24 -29.24 -19.36
N LYS A 191 27.11 -30.07 -18.77
CA LYS A 191 26.78 -31.40 -18.26
C LYS A 191 26.94 -31.44 -16.76
N PHE A 192 25.86 -31.17 -16.04
CA PHE A 192 25.85 -31.18 -14.59
C PHE A 192 26.03 -32.61 -14.05
N SER A 193 26.97 -32.76 -13.13
CA SER A 193 27.35 -34.04 -12.50
C SER A 193 27.61 -35.17 -13.52
N TYR A 194 28.37 -34.89 -14.58
CA TYR A 194 28.63 -35.88 -15.63
C TYR A 194 29.38 -37.12 -15.10
N ASN A 195 28.76 -38.28 -15.25
CA ASN A 195 29.41 -39.57 -15.05
C ASN A 195 29.64 -40.24 -16.42
N ALA A 196 30.89 -40.49 -16.77
CA ALA A 196 31.27 -41.06 -18.07
C ALA A 196 30.87 -42.53 -18.24
N ASN A 197 30.69 -43.28 -17.15
CA ASN A 197 30.21 -44.65 -17.20
C ASN A 197 29.51 -45.08 -15.89
N VAL A 198 28.20 -45.26 -15.95
CA VAL A 198 27.37 -45.75 -14.84
C VAL A 198 27.28 -47.27 -14.76
N LEU A 199 27.88 -48.01 -15.70
CA LEU A 199 27.85 -49.48 -15.74
C LEU A 199 28.89 -50.08 -14.78
N SER A 200 28.48 -51.11 -14.05
CA SER A 200 29.40 -51.97 -13.30
C SER A 200 30.25 -52.84 -14.22
N GLU A 201 31.35 -53.41 -13.71
CA GLU A 201 32.23 -54.33 -14.46
C GLU A 201 31.47 -55.46 -15.17
N LYS A 202 30.52 -56.09 -14.47
CA LYS A 202 29.68 -57.15 -15.05
C LYS A 202 28.78 -56.64 -16.19
N GLU A 203 28.28 -55.42 -16.10
CA GLU A 203 27.43 -54.81 -17.13
C GLU A 203 28.25 -54.35 -18.34
N ARG A 204 29.48 -53.85 -18.13
CA ARG A 204 30.43 -53.54 -19.21
C ARG A 204 30.84 -54.77 -20.01
N ALA A 205 30.86 -55.94 -19.36
CA ALA A 205 31.12 -57.24 -19.97
C ALA A 205 29.86 -57.93 -20.55
N GLN A 206 28.70 -57.27 -20.53
CA GLN A 206 27.44 -57.90 -20.95
C GLN A 206 27.51 -58.28 -22.44
N GLU A 207 27.33 -59.57 -22.73
CA GLU A 207 27.34 -60.10 -24.09
C GLU A 207 26.08 -59.65 -24.85
N PHE A 208 26.28 -59.22 -26.10
CA PHE A 208 25.19 -59.08 -27.06
C PHE A 208 25.08 -60.35 -27.91
N SER A 209 23.87 -60.87 -28.08
CA SER A 209 23.59 -61.99 -28.99
C SER A 209 22.28 -61.78 -29.75
N LYS A 210 22.28 -62.06 -31.07
CA LYS A 210 21.07 -62.02 -31.89
C LYS A 210 20.11 -63.15 -31.48
N ALA A 211 18.81 -62.86 -31.50
CA ALA A 211 17.78 -63.88 -31.33
C ALA A 211 17.86 -64.97 -32.43
N LYS A 212 17.52 -66.22 -32.09
CA LYS A 212 17.65 -67.40 -32.97
C LYS A 212 16.70 -67.41 -34.20
N SER A 213 15.73 -66.50 -34.31
CA SER A 213 14.74 -66.47 -35.40
C SER A 213 14.48 -65.05 -35.90
N ASP A 214 14.45 -64.89 -37.22
CA ASP A 214 14.06 -63.66 -37.93
C ASP A 214 12.55 -63.33 -37.76
N TYR A 215 11.74 -64.28 -37.27
CA TYR A 215 10.30 -64.13 -36.99
C TYR A 215 9.97 -63.82 -35.52
N ALA A 216 10.98 -63.64 -34.65
CA ALA A 216 10.75 -63.23 -33.27
C ALA A 216 10.42 -61.73 -33.20
N PRO A 217 9.41 -61.30 -32.42
CA PRO A 217 9.00 -59.90 -32.35
C PRO A 217 10.18 -58.97 -31.97
N PRO A 218 10.12 -57.68 -32.36
CA PRO A 218 11.18 -56.70 -32.13
C PRO A 218 11.53 -56.46 -30.65
N ASP A 219 10.76 -57.04 -29.73
CA ASP A 219 10.65 -56.60 -28.33
C ASP A 219 11.82 -56.96 -27.42
N LYS A 220 12.85 -57.69 -27.89
CA LYS A 220 14.01 -57.98 -27.05
C LYS A 220 15.12 -56.95 -27.25
N ARG A 221 14.84 -55.72 -26.83
CA ARG A 221 15.86 -54.67 -26.67
C ARG A 221 16.94 -55.13 -25.69
N TRP A 222 18.18 -54.71 -25.92
CA TRP A 222 19.29 -55.09 -25.08
C TRP A 222 19.32 -54.17 -23.86
N ASN A 223 18.91 -54.74 -22.72
CA ASN A 223 18.49 -53.95 -21.57
C ASN A 223 19.54 -54.01 -20.43
N PHE A 224 19.79 -52.84 -19.85
CA PHE A 224 20.55 -52.62 -18.62
C PHE A 224 19.59 -52.19 -17.50
N LYS A 225 19.40 -53.03 -16.48
CA LYS A 225 18.43 -52.80 -15.39
C LYS A 225 19.11 -52.31 -14.12
N LYS A 226 18.37 -51.53 -13.33
CA LYS A 226 18.75 -51.13 -11.96
C LYS A 226 20.03 -50.28 -11.90
N LEU A 227 20.30 -49.51 -12.96
CA LEU A 227 21.41 -48.56 -12.99
C LEU A 227 21.17 -47.47 -11.93
N ARG A 228 22.25 -47.02 -11.30
CA ARG A 228 22.24 -45.99 -10.26
C ARG A 228 23.10 -44.82 -10.69
N TYR A 229 22.59 -43.63 -10.49
CA TYR A 229 23.30 -42.38 -10.78
C TYR A 229 23.05 -41.41 -9.62
N SER A 230 24.12 -40.79 -9.14
CA SER A 230 24.04 -39.74 -8.13
C SER A 230 24.22 -38.40 -8.84
N PHE A 231 23.16 -37.61 -8.85
CA PHE A 231 23.17 -36.26 -9.37
C PHE A 231 23.52 -35.29 -8.24
N ASP A 232 24.70 -34.71 -8.29
CA ASP A 232 25.06 -33.63 -7.37
C ASP A 232 24.48 -32.31 -7.85
N ALA A 233 23.49 -31.79 -7.12
CA ALA A 233 22.79 -30.55 -7.46
C ALA A 233 23.35 -29.33 -6.71
N THR A 234 24.56 -29.43 -6.14
CA THR A 234 25.26 -28.28 -5.52
C THR A 234 25.85 -27.33 -6.55
N GLU A 235 26.13 -27.81 -7.77
CA GLU A 235 26.65 -27.02 -8.87
C GLU A 235 25.51 -26.76 -9.88
N GLY A 236 24.99 -25.53 -9.87
CA GLY A 236 23.88 -25.08 -10.72
C GLY A 236 22.56 -24.86 -9.97
N VAL A 237 21.54 -24.40 -10.68
CA VAL A 237 20.23 -24.05 -10.09
C VAL A 237 19.08 -24.84 -10.73
N CYS A 238 17.89 -24.83 -10.13
CA CYS A 238 16.72 -25.55 -10.66
C CYS A 238 16.39 -25.26 -12.13
N ALA A 239 16.70 -24.05 -12.62
CA ALA A 239 16.54 -23.69 -14.03
C ALA A 239 17.45 -24.51 -14.98
N ASP A 240 18.56 -25.05 -14.47
CA ASP A 240 19.52 -25.89 -15.20
C ASP A 240 19.09 -27.36 -15.23
N PHE A 241 18.34 -27.80 -14.24
CA PHE A 241 18.05 -29.22 -14.00
C PHE A 241 16.77 -29.68 -14.71
N LYS A 242 16.72 -29.53 -16.04
CA LYS A 242 15.51 -29.80 -16.84
C LYS A 242 15.41 -31.21 -17.39
N TYR A 243 16.54 -31.82 -17.78
CA TYR A 243 16.56 -33.11 -18.46
C TYR A 243 17.64 -34.03 -17.89
N PHE A 244 17.28 -35.29 -17.63
CA PHE A 244 18.23 -36.35 -17.32
C PHE A 244 18.58 -37.11 -18.60
N CYS A 245 19.86 -37.05 -18.98
CA CYS A 245 20.37 -37.55 -20.24
C CYS A 245 21.29 -38.75 -20.03
N ILE A 246 21.19 -39.71 -20.95
CA ILE A 246 22.12 -40.84 -21.03
C ILE A 246 22.70 -40.95 -22.43
N LYS A 247 23.95 -41.42 -22.52
CA LYS A 247 24.62 -41.71 -23.79
C LYS A 247 25.20 -43.11 -23.80
N PHE A 248 24.86 -43.90 -24.82
CA PHE A 248 25.46 -45.21 -25.04
C PHE A 248 26.65 -45.13 -25.99
N ASN A 249 27.78 -45.73 -25.60
CA ASN A 249 28.96 -45.84 -26.45
C ASN A 249 29.85 -47.03 -26.05
N MET A 250 30.88 -47.30 -26.85
CA MET A 250 32.02 -48.11 -26.39
C MET A 250 32.83 -47.38 -25.34
N THR A 251 33.51 -48.14 -24.50
CA THR A 251 34.59 -47.64 -23.63
C THR A 251 35.75 -47.09 -24.47
N ASP A 252 36.67 -46.38 -23.83
CA ASP A 252 37.84 -45.83 -24.52
C ASP A 252 38.88 -46.92 -24.86
N ASP A 253 38.84 -48.05 -24.15
CA ASP A 253 39.69 -49.23 -24.36
C ASP A 253 38.84 -50.50 -24.32
N PRO A 254 38.12 -50.83 -25.41
CA PRO A 254 37.29 -52.01 -25.47
C PRO A 254 38.16 -53.26 -25.62
N GLU A 255 37.92 -54.25 -24.76
CA GLU A 255 38.66 -55.51 -24.74
C GLU A 255 37.79 -56.65 -25.33
N PRO A 256 37.71 -56.79 -26.67
CA PRO A 256 36.95 -57.85 -27.30
C PRO A 256 37.61 -59.20 -27.02
N LYS A 257 36.77 -60.21 -26.81
CA LYS A 257 37.27 -61.58 -26.65
C LYS A 257 37.88 -62.04 -27.98
N PHE A 258 39.08 -62.62 -27.91
CA PHE A 258 39.83 -63.22 -29.03
C PHE A 258 40.58 -62.26 -29.97
N ASP A 259 40.88 -61.04 -29.54
CA ASP A 259 41.76 -60.08 -30.27
C ASP A 259 41.34 -59.87 -31.74
N LEU A 260 40.03 -59.71 -31.95
CA LEU A 260 39.44 -59.44 -33.26
C LEU A 260 39.20 -57.94 -33.43
N ASP A 261 39.44 -57.43 -34.65
CA ASP A 261 39.03 -56.07 -35.02
C ASP A 261 37.53 -55.87 -34.73
N PHE A 262 37.22 -54.82 -33.97
CA PHE A 262 35.86 -54.43 -33.60
C PHE A 262 35.55 -53.04 -34.14
N THR A 263 34.43 -52.90 -34.84
CA THR A 263 33.93 -51.61 -35.31
C THR A 263 32.54 -51.35 -34.74
N TYR A 264 32.39 -50.21 -34.07
CA TYR A 264 31.12 -49.67 -33.63
C TYR A 264 30.75 -48.46 -34.46
N THR A 265 29.55 -48.47 -35.04
CA THR A 265 28.99 -47.35 -35.79
C THR A 265 27.59 -47.03 -35.29
N VAL A 266 27.11 -45.83 -35.64
CA VAL A 266 25.73 -45.43 -35.40
C VAL A 266 24.98 -45.53 -36.73
N TYR A 267 23.73 -46.00 -36.70
CA TYR A 267 22.91 -46.13 -37.91
C TYR A 267 22.86 -44.80 -38.66
N ARG A 268 23.30 -44.81 -39.93
CA ARG A 268 23.39 -43.64 -40.82
C ARG A 268 24.27 -42.48 -40.31
N ASP A 269 25.19 -42.75 -39.38
CA ASP A 269 26.04 -41.73 -38.74
C ASP A 269 25.22 -40.63 -38.02
N GLU A 270 23.98 -40.95 -37.63
CA GLU A 270 23.06 -40.11 -36.85
C GLU A 270 23.42 -40.19 -35.36
N TYR A 271 24.55 -39.58 -34.96
CA TYR A 271 25.12 -39.67 -33.61
C TYR A 271 24.18 -39.21 -32.47
N GLU A 272 23.17 -38.41 -32.77
CA GLU A 272 22.10 -38.04 -31.85
C GLU A 272 21.31 -39.25 -31.33
N ARG A 273 21.27 -40.37 -32.07
CA ARG A 273 20.67 -41.64 -31.63
C ARG A 273 21.36 -42.24 -30.41
N GLN A 274 22.61 -41.86 -30.16
CA GLN A 274 23.35 -42.33 -28.98
C GLN A 274 22.90 -41.65 -27.69
N THR A 275 22.20 -40.51 -27.76
CA THR A 275 21.86 -39.70 -26.59
C THR A 275 20.35 -39.60 -26.45
N LYS A 276 19.84 -39.88 -25.25
CA LYS A 276 18.41 -39.69 -24.94
C LYS A 276 18.21 -39.05 -23.60
N CYS A 277 17.35 -38.05 -23.59
CA CYS A 277 17.03 -37.25 -22.43
C CYS A 277 15.57 -37.43 -22.05
N VAL A 278 15.31 -37.50 -20.75
CA VAL A 278 13.96 -37.54 -20.18
C VAL A 278 13.79 -36.32 -19.31
N ARG A 279 12.64 -35.64 -19.45
CA ARG A 279 12.33 -34.44 -18.68
C ARG A 279 12.23 -34.77 -17.19
N LEU A 280 12.97 -34.01 -16.37
CA LEU A 280 12.85 -34.03 -14.93
C LEU A 280 11.54 -33.36 -14.49
N GLY A 281 11.07 -33.66 -13.28
CA GLY A 281 9.85 -33.11 -12.72
C GLY A 281 10.04 -31.74 -12.10
N THR A 282 9.37 -31.48 -10.98
CA THR A 282 9.52 -30.25 -10.21
C THR A 282 10.88 -30.26 -9.50
N CYS A 283 11.65 -29.19 -9.68
CA CYS A 283 12.82 -28.93 -8.86
C CYS A 283 12.41 -28.12 -7.62
N LYS A 284 12.86 -28.56 -6.45
CA LYS A 284 12.66 -27.89 -5.16
C LYS A 284 13.84 -26.95 -4.93
N GLY A 285 13.61 -25.66 -5.14
CA GLY A 285 14.50 -24.57 -4.73
C GLY A 285 14.24 -24.17 -3.28
N VAL A 286 14.50 -22.91 -2.97
CA VAL A 286 14.19 -22.31 -1.67
C VAL A 286 12.78 -21.72 -1.72
N PHE A 287 11.90 -22.18 -0.84
CA PHE A 287 10.49 -21.82 -0.79
C PHE A 287 10.26 -20.83 0.34
N ALA A 288 9.95 -19.59 0.01
CA ALA A 288 9.45 -18.62 0.97
C ALA A 288 7.92 -18.74 1.02
N GLU A 289 7.37 -18.89 2.23
CA GLU A 289 5.94 -19.10 2.47
C GLU A 289 5.24 -17.80 2.87
N THR A 290 5.74 -17.14 3.92
CA THR A 290 5.16 -15.89 4.40
C THR A 290 6.23 -14.81 4.56
N PHE A 291 5.77 -13.57 4.42
CA PHE A 291 6.56 -12.36 4.60
C PHE A 291 5.71 -11.41 5.41
N ASP A 292 6.22 -11.00 6.57
CA ASP A 292 5.65 -9.95 7.39
C ASP A 292 6.76 -8.98 7.81
N TRP A 293 6.37 -7.76 8.14
CA TRP A 293 7.30 -6.75 8.61
C TRP A 293 6.60 -5.78 9.55
N GLU A 294 7.26 -5.38 10.62
CA GLU A 294 6.79 -4.35 11.53
C GLU A 294 7.72 -3.14 11.46
N LEU A 295 7.12 -1.95 11.48
CA LEU A 295 7.85 -0.70 11.57
C LEU A 295 7.55 -0.09 12.93
N THR A 296 8.61 0.15 13.70
CA THR A 296 8.54 0.75 15.03
C THR A 296 9.28 2.09 15.01
N GLY A 297 8.61 3.16 15.43
CA GLY A 297 9.15 4.52 15.38
C GLY A 297 8.12 5.57 15.78
N GLU A 298 8.52 6.85 15.73
CA GLU A 298 7.61 7.99 15.88
C GLU A 298 6.80 8.20 14.59
N ASN A 299 5.63 8.83 14.67
CA ASN A 299 4.80 9.11 13.50
C ASN A 299 5.53 10.09 12.55
N PRO A 300 5.62 9.78 11.24
CA PRO A 300 6.36 10.61 10.31
C PRO A 300 5.68 11.97 10.14
N ILE A 301 6.46 13.05 10.28
CA ILE A 301 6.00 14.43 10.08
C ILE A 301 6.37 14.86 8.65
N PRO A 302 5.43 15.41 7.85
CA PRO A 302 5.73 15.93 6.52
C PRO A 302 6.90 16.94 6.56
N GLY A 303 7.94 16.71 5.76
CA GLY A 303 9.11 17.58 5.66
C GLY A 303 10.21 17.38 6.72
N GLN A 304 10.08 16.41 7.64
CA GLN A 304 11.12 16.10 8.64
C GLN A 304 11.65 14.66 8.53
N GLU A 305 12.92 14.48 8.91
CA GLU A 305 13.53 13.15 9.01
C GLU A 305 13.03 12.44 10.26
N THR A 306 12.43 11.26 10.10
CA THR A 306 11.96 10.45 11.22
C THR A 306 12.76 9.14 11.27
N PRO A 307 13.45 8.84 12.39
CA PRO A 307 14.13 7.57 12.55
C PRO A 307 13.10 6.47 12.79
N VAL A 308 13.22 5.38 12.02
CA VAL A 308 12.34 4.21 12.12
C VAL A 308 13.18 2.94 12.19
N SER A 309 12.70 1.97 12.93
CA SER A 309 13.23 0.62 12.99
C SER A 309 12.31 -0.31 12.23
N ILE A 310 12.89 -1.20 11.42
CA ILE A 310 12.11 -2.20 10.67
C ILE A 310 12.56 -3.59 11.09
N ASP A 311 11.57 -4.38 11.51
CA ASP A 311 11.67 -5.80 11.81
C ASP A 311 11.03 -6.57 10.67
N ILE A 312 11.78 -7.49 10.06
CA ILE A 312 11.31 -8.28 8.91
C ILE A 312 11.37 -9.75 9.27
N ASP A 313 10.26 -10.44 9.10
CA ASP A 313 10.12 -11.87 9.32
C ASP A 313 9.76 -12.58 8.01
N VAL A 314 10.65 -13.48 7.58
CA VAL A 314 10.41 -14.37 6.44
C VAL A 314 10.38 -15.81 6.93
N THR A 315 9.30 -16.52 6.64
CA THR A 315 9.19 -17.96 6.93
C THR A 315 9.47 -18.77 5.67
N PHE A 316 10.32 -19.79 5.81
CA PHE A 316 10.63 -20.72 4.73
C PHE A 316 10.06 -22.10 5.03
N ARG A 317 9.64 -22.81 3.98
CA ARG A 317 9.12 -24.18 4.14
C ARG A 317 10.19 -25.11 4.72
N ASP A 318 9.78 -26.05 5.56
CA ASP A 318 10.67 -27.01 6.24
C ASP A 318 11.55 -27.85 5.30
N ASP A 319 11.12 -28.07 4.05
CA ASP A 319 11.82 -28.95 3.09
C ASP A 319 12.85 -28.21 2.22
N THR A 320 13.06 -26.92 2.45
CA THR A 320 14.08 -26.09 1.80
C THR A 320 15.50 -26.51 2.23
N ARG A 321 16.52 -26.13 1.44
CA ARG A 321 17.91 -26.32 1.86
C ARG A 321 18.30 -25.25 2.88
N ASP A 322 19.22 -25.59 3.78
CA ASP A 322 19.91 -24.56 4.57
C ASP A 322 20.81 -23.76 3.63
N LEU A 323 20.81 -22.44 3.80
CA LEU A 323 21.61 -21.49 3.04
C LEU A 323 22.48 -20.70 4.02
N GLU A 324 23.76 -20.63 3.73
CA GLU A 324 24.74 -19.78 4.40
C GLU A 324 25.65 -19.23 3.32
N GLY A 325 25.89 -17.92 3.35
CA GLY A 325 26.55 -17.22 2.25
C GLY A 325 26.32 -15.72 2.29
N ASP A 326 26.80 -15.04 1.25
CA ASP A 326 26.72 -13.59 1.08
C ASP A 326 25.68 -13.21 0.02
N ASP A 327 25.08 -12.03 0.18
CA ASP A 327 24.10 -11.43 -0.74
C ASP A 327 22.93 -12.36 -1.11
N LEU A 328 22.49 -13.20 -0.16
CA LEU A 328 21.42 -14.16 -0.40
C LEU A 328 20.06 -13.46 -0.62
N TRP A 329 19.82 -12.35 0.08
CA TRP A 329 18.51 -11.72 0.18
C TRP A 329 18.59 -10.21 -0.05
N ARG A 330 17.60 -9.66 -0.76
CA ARG A 330 17.42 -8.21 -0.91
C ARG A 330 16.02 -7.82 -0.44
N VAL A 331 15.96 -6.66 0.21
CA VAL A 331 14.70 -6.04 0.63
C VAL A 331 14.63 -4.64 0.05
N SER A 332 13.52 -4.32 -0.59
CA SER A 332 13.20 -3.00 -1.11
C SER A 332 12.07 -2.38 -0.30
N LEU A 333 12.17 -1.08 -0.02
CA LEU A 333 11.13 -0.27 0.62
C LEU A 333 10.68 0.80 -0.36
N PHE A 334 9.38 0.96 -0.56
CA PHE A 334 8.79 1.96 -1.45
C PHE A 334 7.38 2.37 -0.97
N GLY A 335 6.94 3.58 -1.30
CA GLY A 335 5.56 4.01 -1.09
C GLY A 335 4.71 3.74 -2.32
N SER A 336 3.40 3.51 -2.13
CA SER A 336 2.45 3.35 -3.23
C SER A 336 1.09 4.00 -2.93
N SER A 337 0.44 4.48 -3.99
CA SER A 337 -0.94 4.95 -4.02
C SER A 337 -1.96 3.81 -3.90
N ASN A 338 -1.57 2.62 -4.37
CA ASN A 338 -2.42 1.46 -4.50
C ASN A 338 -1.64 0.22 -4.05
N PRO A 339 -2.17 -0.61 -3.15
CA PRO A 339 -1.47 -1.80 -2.65
C PRO A 339 -1.21 -2.87 -3.73
N LEU A 340 -1.66 -2.65 -4.98
CA LEU A 340 -1.48 -3.53 -6.14
C LEU A 340 -0.62 -2.92 -7.27
N GLU A 341 -0.19 -1.66 -7.18
CA GLU A 341 0.61 -0.99 -8.22
C GLU A 341 2.00 -0.59 -7.70
N PHE A 342 3.01 -0.70 -8.57
CA PHE A 342 4.42 -0.46 -8.25
C PHE A 342 4.82 0.96 -8.65
N GLU A 343 5.05 1.83 -7.67
CA GLU A 343 5.69 3.12 -7.86
C GLU A 343 6.97 3.20 -7.03
N TYR A 344 8.10 3.41 -7.71
CA TYR A 344 9.40 3.59 -7.05
C TYR A 344 9.64 5.09 -6.85
N GLY A 345 9.95 5.51 -5.62
CA GLY A 345 10.66 6.78 -5.42
C GLY A 345 10.18 7.70 -4.31
N THR A 346 9.15 7.36 -3.54
CA THR A 346 8.69 8.22 -2.44
C THR A 346 8.21 7.37 -1.27
N ILE A 347 8.71 7.65 -0.07
CA ILE A 347 8.16 7.12 1.20
C ILE A 347 7.93 8.34 2.07
N GLY A 348 6.68 8.56 2.49
CA GLY A 348 6.31 9.75 3.27
C GLY A 348 4.88 10.20 2.98
N CYS A 349 4.41 11.18 3.76
CA CYS A 349 3.11 11.80 3.56
C CYS A 349 3.20 12.81 2.41
N ILE A 350 3.14 12.31 1.18
CA ILE A 350 3.02 13.09 -0.06
C ILE A 350 1.68 12.72 -0.69
N ASP A 351 1.06 13.65 -1.41
CA ASP A 351 -0.17 13.41 -2.18
C ASP A 351 -0.04 12.09 -2.96
N ASP A 352 -1.10 11.28 -2.88
CA ASP A 352 -1.22 9.97 -3.52
C ASP A 352 -0.36 8.83 -2.95
N VAL A 353 0.34 8.94 -1.80
CA VAL A 353 1.08 7.78 -1.21
C VAL A 353 0.49 7.37 0.15
N ASN A 354 -0.42 6.39 0.14
CA ASN A 354 -1.17 5.94 1.34
C ASN A 354 -0.66 4.62 1.96
N TYR A 355 0.26 3.93 1.28
CA TYR A 355 0.80 2.65 1.72
C TYR A 355 2.32 2.67 1.72
N ILE A 356 2.91 2.12 2.78
CA ILE A 356 4.31 1.70 2.76
C ILE A 356 4.31 0.23 2.33
N CYS A 357 5.07 -0.08 1.29
CA CYS A 357 5.23 -1.42 0.77
C CYS A 357 6.67 -1.87 0.92
N MET A 358 6.83 -3.15 1.27
CA MET A 358 8.12 -3.81 1.26
C MET A 358 8.08 -5.01 0.34
N GLU A 359 9.18 -5.21 -0.38
CA GLU A 359 9.40 -6.36 -1.26
C GLU A 359 10.62 -7.15 -0.80
N PHE A 360 10.44 -8.46 -0.62
CA PHE A 360 11.50 -9.43 -0.34
C PHE A 360 11.81 -10.26 -1.59
N LEU A 361 13.09 -10.35 -1.95
CA LEU A 361 13.55 -11.01 -3.15
C LEU A 361 14.95 -11.63 -2.98
N LYS A 362 15.33 -12.48 -3.95
CA LYS A 362 16.70 -13.00 -4.08
C LYS A 362 17.68 -11.83 -4.27
N GLY A 363 18.86 -11.91 -3.63
CA GLY A 363 19.90 -10.90 -3.78
C GLY A 363 20.44 -10.80 -5.21
N ASP A 364 21.23 -9.75 -5.47
CA ASP A 364 21.66 -9.40 -6.83
C ASP A 364 22.79 -10.31 -7.35
N ALA A 365 23.65 -10.78 -6.46
CA ALA A 365 24.76 -11.70 -6.72
C ALA A 365 24.94 -12.71 -5.57
N PRO A 366 23.96 -13.59 -5.33
CA PRO A 366 23.99 -14.49 -4.17
C PRO A 366 25.04 -15.58 -4.34
N ASP A 367 25.85 -15.75 -3.29
CA ASP A 367 26.84 -16.81 -3.20
C ASP A 367 26.57 -17.62 -1.91
N PRO A 368 26.17 -18.91 -1.99
CA PRO A 368 26.01 -19.71 -3.20
C PRO A 368 24.74 -19.38 -3.99
N GLU A 369 24.84 -19.51 -5.32
CA GLU A 369 23.69 -19.35 -6.22
C GLU A 369 22.52 -20.29 -5.86
N PHE A 370 21.29 -19.78 -5.99
CA PHE A 370 20.08 -20.57 -5.69
C PHE A 370 18.84 -20.12 -6.46
N THR A 371 17.80 -20.97 -6.49
CA THR A 371 16.47 -20.59 -7.02
C THR A 371 15.50 -20.27 -5.87
N LEU A 372 15.00 -19.03 -5.81
CA LEU A 372 13.88 -18.65 -4.94
C LEU A 372 12.56 -19.02 -5.62
N ILE A 373 11.63 -19.60 -4.87
CA ILE A 373 10.28 -19.95 -5.30
C ILE A 373 9.31 -19.40 -4.26
N VAL A 374 8.28 -18.67 -4.69
CA VAL A 374 7.30 -18.05 -3.80
C VAL A 374 5.95 -18.78 -3.92
N GLU A 375 5.44 -19.34 -2.82
CA GLU A 375 4.10 -19.95 -2.75
C GLU A 375 3.11 -18.96 -2.13
N GLY A 376 2.57 -18.01 -2.92
CA GLY A 376 1.51 -17.12 -2.43
C GLY A 376 1.53 -15.66 -2.87
N GLY A 377 2.33 -15.26 -3.88
CA GLY A 377 2.34 -13.89 -4.38
C GLY A 377 0.92 -13.40 -4.71
N ARG A 378 0.46 -12.35 -4.02
CA ARG A 378 -0.79 -11.65 -4.37
C ARG A 378 -0.54 -10.82 -5.62
N GLY A 379 -0.88 -11.37 -6.77
CA GLY A 379 -0.86 -10.67 -8.06
C GLY A 379 -0.29 -11.51 -9.18
N ASP A 380 -0.76 -11.26 -10.41
CA ASP A 380 -0.37 -11.97 -11.64
C ASP A 380 1.02 -11.53 -12.18
N VAL A 381 1.79 -10.73 -11.41
CA VAL A 381 2.86 -9.87 -11.95
C VAL A 381 4.28 -10.18 -11.42
N SER A 382 4.45 -10.94 -10.34
CA SER A 382 5.78 -11.42 -9.92
C SER A 382 5.66 -12.78 -9.21
N ARG A 383 6.21 -13.84 -9.80
CA ARG A 383 6.35 -15.16 -9.14
C ARG A 383 7.64 -15.26 -8.32
N ASP A 384 8.41 -14.17 -8.25
CA ASP A 384 9.82 -14.17 -7.85
C ASP A 384 10.09 -13.29 -6.62
N SER A 385 9.08 -12.62 -6.07
CA SER A 385 9.18 -11.78 -4.86
C SER A 385 7.93 -11.85 -3.97
N LEU A 386 8.12 -11.56 -2.68
CA LEU A 386 7.04 -11.41 -1.70
C LEU A 386 6.84 -9.92 -1.41
N VAL A 387 5.61 -9.41 -1.62
CA VAL A 387 5.26 -8.01 -1.36
C VAL A 387 4.19 -7.94 -0.29
N LEU A 388 4.39 -7.08 0.71
CA LEU A 388 3.38 -6.75 1.70
C LEU A 388 3.33 -5.23 1.90
N CYS A 389 2.13 -4.67 1.72
CA CYS A 389 1.85 -3.25 1.96
C CYS A 389 1.03 -3.09 3.24
N LYS A 390 1.41 -2.13 4.08
CA LYS A 390 0.65 -1.71 5.26
C LYS A 390 0.21 -0.24 5.09
N PRO A 391 -1.03 0.12 5.46
CA PRO A 391 -1.50 1.50 5.37
C PRO A 391 -0.69 2.41 6.29
N GLN A 392 -0.40 3.63 5.85
CA GLN A 392 0.29 4.66 6.62
C GLN A 392 -0.72 5.70 7.12
N GLU A 393 -0.89 5.83 8.44
CA GLU A 393 -1.76 6.86 9.03
C GLU A 393 -1.04 8.21 9.07
N CYS A 394 -1.11 8.98 7.99
CA CYS A 394 -0.70 10.38 7.95
C CYS A 394 -1.79 11.27 8.55
N GLN A 395 -1.95 11.29 9.88
CA GLN A 395 -2.97 12.14 10.50
C GLN A 395 -2.45 13.58 10.67
N SER A 396 -2.70 14.44 9.69
CA SER A 396 -2.59 15.88 9.89
C SER A 396 -3.60 16.32 10.96
N ARG A 397 -3.13 17.07 11.96
CA ARG A 397 -3.93 17.52 13.10
C ARG A 397 -3.68 18.98 13.38
N VAL A 398 -4.75 19.73 13.58
CA VAL A 398 -4.70 21.11 14.05
C VAL A 398 -5.48 21.27 15.33
N VAL A 399 -4.84 21.91 16.32
CA VAL A 399 -5.46 22.25 17.61
C VAL A 399 -5.41 23.76 17.78
N PHE A 400 -6.55 24.43 17.69
CA PHE A 400 -6.67 25.86 17.91
C PHE A 400 -6.92 26.17 19.39
N THR A 401 -6.32 27.24 19.90
CA THR A 401 -6.48 27.68 21.30
C THR A 401 -7.24 28.99 21.43
N ASP A 402 -7.25 29.80 20.38
CA ASP A 402 -7.84 31.13 20.39
C ASP A 402 -8.19 31.58 18.97
N LEU A 403 -9.25 32.38 18.83
CA LEU A 403 -9.70 32.97 17.57
C LEU A 403 -9.96 34.45 17.80
N GLU A 404 -9.36 35.30 16.98
CA GLU A 404 -9.44 36.76 17.10
C GLU A 404 -9.77 37.37 15.74
N ALA A 405 -10.96 37.95 15.64
CA ALA A 405 -11.41 38.75 14.51
C ALA A 405 -11.10 40.24 14.77
N THR A 406 -10.84 41.00 13.71
CA THR A 406 -10.68 42.45 13.79
C THR A 406 -11.24 43.09 12.53
N LEU A 407 -12.20 43.99 12.69
CA LEU A 407 -12.72 44.80 11.60
C LEU A 407 -11.63 45.79 11.15
N ILE A 408 -11.32 45.80 9.85
CA ILE A 408 -10.38 46.76 9.25
C ILE A 408 -11.15 47.92 8.64
N SER A 409 -12.24 47.63 7.93
CA SER A 409 -13.11 48.63 7.32
C SER A 409 -14.49 48.05 7.02
N PRO A 410 -15.55 48.88 6.95
CA PRO A 410 -15.54 50.32 7.24
C PRO A 410 -15.55 50.60 8.75
N ASP A 411 -15.28 51.85 9.15
CA ASP A 411 -15.42 52.27 10.54
C ASP A 411 -16.89 52.32 10.98
N ILE A 412 -17.80 52.62 10.04
CA ILE A 412 -19.24 52.73 10.28
C ILE A 412 -19.98 51.96 9.18
N ILE A 413 -20.95 51.16 9.58
CA ILE A 413 -21.95 50.51 8.73
C ILE A 413 -23.31 51.10 9.09
N VAL A 414 -24.07 51.56 8.10
CA VAL A 414 -25.38 52.16 8.34
C VAL A 414 -26.46 51.10 8.23
N GLU A 415 -27.41 51.07 9.17
CA GLU A 415 -28.52 50.13 9.11
C GLU A 415 -29.35 50.28 7.84
N ASN A 416 -30.07 49.22 7.45
CA ASN A 416 -30.93 49.23 6.26
C ASN A 416 -30.20 49.63 4.95
N THR A 417 -28.89 49.39 4.88
CA THR A 417 -28.10 49.52 3.66
C THR A 417 -27.69 48.15 3.12
N ASP A 418 -27.53 48.04 1.80
CA ASP A 418 -27.13 46.82 1.13
C ASP A 418 -25.66 46.85 0.71
N ASN A 419 -25.07 45.67 0.58
CA ASN A 419 -23.78 45.44 -0.09
C ASN A 419 -22.61 46.35 0.35
N THR A 420 -22.48 46.58 1.65
CA THR A 420 -21.36 47.33 2.21
C THR A 420 -20.08 46.48 2.14
N ASP A 421 -19.09 46.93 1.37
CA ASP A 421 -17.78 46.28 1.29
C ASP A 421 -17.10 46.33 2.66
N THR A 422 -16.81 45.14 3.20
CA THR A 422 -16.29 44.95 4.55
C THR A 422 -15.01 44.12 4.49
N THR A 423 -13.98 44.58 5.18
CA THR A 423 -12.68 43.92 5.26
C THR A 423 -12.38 43.54 6.70
N VAL A 424 -12.10 42.26 6.93
CA VAL A 424 -11.82 41.72 8.26
C VAL A 424 -10.50 40.95 8.26
N LYS A 425 -9.77 41.06 9.36
CA LYS A 425 -8.64 40.21 9.68
C LYS A 425 -9.08 39.12 10.64
N LEU A 426 -8.64 37.89 10.41
CA LEU A 426 -8.88 36.77 11.31
C LEU A 426 -7.57 36.08 11.66
N LYS A 427 -7.35 35.82 12.94
CA LYS A 427 -6.16 35.15 13.45
C LYS A 427 -6.58 34.03 14.38
N ALA A 428 -6.23 32.80 14.01
CA ALA A 428 -6.43 31.62 14.82
C ALA A 428 -5.09 31.15 15.39
N THR A 429 -4.98 31.17 16.72
CA THR A 429 -3.77 30.74 17.44
C THR A 429 -3.79 29.22 17.59
N THR A 430 -2.65 28.58 17.30
CA THR A 430 -2.50 27.12 17.36
C THR A 430 -1.68 26.69 18.56
N ASP A 431 -1.97 25.51 19.10
CA ASP A 431 -1.08 24.82 20.03
C ASP A 431 0.15 24.30 19.27
N LYS A 432 1.33 24.82 19.61
CA LYS A 432 2.59 24.55 18.90
C LYS A 432 3.15 23.15 19.10
N LEU A 433 2.67 22.43 20.12
CA LEU A 433 3.13 21.08 20.44
C LEU A 433 2.16 20.02 19.89
N LEU A 434 0.87 20.36 19.77
CA LEU A 434 -0.16 19.42 19.33
C LEU A 434 -0.53 19.56 17.84
N THR A 435 -0.24 20.71 17.23
CA THR A 435 -0.53 20.99 15.81
C THR A 435 0.61 20.55 14.90
N THR A 436 0.27 19.83 13.83
CA THR A 436 1.17 19.45 12.74
C THR A 436 0.98 20.36 11.54
N THR A 437 1.77 20.16 10.49
CA THR A 437 1.54 20.81 9.19
C THR A 437 0.24 20.28 8.55
N VAL A 438 -0.54 21.19 7.98
CA VAL A 438 -1.75 20.92 7.18
C VAL A 438 -1.59 21.61 5.83
N ALA A 439 -1.45 20.83 4.76
CA ALA A 439 -1.22 21.31 3.40
C ALA A 439 -2.13 20.55 2.42
N GLY A 440 -2.70 21.26 1.46
CA GLY A 440 -3.67 20.73 0.49
C GLY A 440 -4.55 21.85 -0.06
N GLU A 441 -5.54 21.46 -0.86
CA GLU A 441 -6.58 22.34 -1.40
C GLU A 441 -7.87 22.27 -0.55
N ASP A 442 -8.65 23.35 -0.59
CA ASP A 442 -9.94 23.52 0.10
C ASP A 442 -9.84 23.22 1.61
N LEU A 443 -8.83 23.73 2.31
CA LEU A 443 -8.60 23.36 3.72
C LEU A 443 -9.57 24.05 4.67
N TRP A 444 -9.75 25.37 4.56
CA TRP A 444 -10.40 26.19 5.58
C TRP A 444 -11.76 26.74 5.14
N GLN A 445 -12.72 26.76 6.06
CA GLN A 445 -13.99 27.44 5.86
C GLN A 445 -14.14 28.52 6.92
N VAL A 446 -14.37 29.77 6.47
CA VAL A 446 -14.77 30.87 7.36
C VAL A 446 -16.17 31.31 7.00
N LYS A 447 -17.10 31.21 7.96
CA LYS A 447 -18.47 31.73 7.81
C LYS A 447 -18.59 33.06 8.54
N THR A 448 -19.43 33.95 8.03
CA THR A 448 -19.85 35.16 8.74
C THR A 448 -21.35 35.21 8.89
N PHE A 449 -21.83 35.72 10.03
CA PHE A 449 -23.26 35.89 10.32
C PHE A 449 -23.46 36.89 11.46
N PHE A 450 -24.66 37.47 11.55
CA PHE A 450 -25.06 38.27 12.70
C PHE A 450 -25.74 37.44 13.78
N SER A 451 -25.52 37.82 15.03
CA SER A 451 -26.07 37.15 16.21
C SER A 451 -26.47 38.16 17.29
N THR A 452 -27.42 37.77 18.13
CA THR A 452 -27.75 38.47 19.37
C THR A 452 -26.91 38.01 20.57
N ASN A 453 -26.12 36.95 20.40
CA ASN A 453 -25.26 36.39 21.45
C ASN A 453 -23.79 36.59 21.12
N THR A 454 -23.01 36.97 22.15
CA THR A 454 -21.56 37.19 22.10
C THR A 454 -20.74 35.95 21.70
N ASN A 455 -21.33 34.76 21.73
CA ASN A 455 -20.67 33.50 21.36
C ASN A 455 -21.17 32.94 20.01
N GLY A 456 -21.97 33.71 19.28
CA GLY A 456 -22.51 33.29 17.97
C GLY A 456 -23.50 32.12 18.02
N ARG A 457 -23.95 31.70 19.20
CA ARG A 457 -25.00 30.68 19.34
C ARG A 457 -26.39 31.30 19.16
N GLY A 458 -27.35 30.47 18.77
CA GLY A 458 -28.75 30.90 18.61
C GLY A 458 -29.11 31.25 17.16
N ARG A 459 -29.96 32.27 16.99
CA ARG A 459 -30.43 32.69 15.66
C ARG A 459 -29.28 33.36 14.90
N ARG A 460 -28.98 32.86 13.71
CA ARG A 460 -28.04 33.45 12.75
C ARG A 460 -28.83 34.22 11.70
N VAL A 461 -28.40 35.43 11.40
CA VAL A 461 -29.00 36.30 10.38
C VAL A 461 -27.95 36.63 9.32
N ASN A 462 -28.37 36.63 8.05
CA ASN A 462 -27.51 36.89 6.87
C ASN A 462 -26.21 36.09 6.87
N GLU A 463 -26.31 34.78 7.11
CA GLU A 463 -25.16 33.87 7.14
C GLU A 463 -24.58 33.66 5.73
N GLN A 464 -23.27 33.88 5.60
CA GLN A 464 -22.50 33.56 4.41
C GLN A 464 -21.61 32.34 4.71
N PRO A 465 -21.71 31.26 3.91
CA PRO A 465 -21.09 29.97 4.24
C PRO A 465 -19.58 29.89 3.96
N GLN A 466 -19.03 30.85 3.20
CA GLN A 466 -17.60 30.96 2.93
C GLN A 466 -17.31 32.41 2.53
N ILE A 467 -16.37 33.04 3.22
CA ILE A 467 -15.85 34.38 2.87
C ILE A 467 -14.37 34.36 2.46
N LEU A 468 -13.70 33.21 2.55
CA LEU A 468 -12.36 33.06 2.01
C LEU A 468 -12.38 32.99 0.48
N THR A 469 -11.36 33.56 -0.15
CA THR A 469 -11.05 33.31 -1.56
C THR A 469 -10.41 31.93 -1.73
N ALA A 470 -10.42 31.39 -2.95
CA ALA A 470 -9.79 30.11 -3.31
C ALA A 470 -8.27 30.04 -3.01
N VAL A 471 -7.60 31.19 -2.81
CA VAL A 471 -6.18 31.22 -2.44
C VAL A 471 -6.01 31.15 -0.92
N GLN A 472 -7.00 31.64 -0.18
CA GLN A 472 -6.96 31.71 1.28
C GLN A 472 -7.43 30.39 1.92
N ASP A 473 -8.44 29.73 1.38
CA ASP A 473 -8.85 28.41 1.87
C ASP A 473 -7.83 27.30 1.57
N ASP A 474 -7.02 27.44 0.53
CA ASP A 474 -5.84 26.60 0.23
C ASP A 474 -4.61 26.88 1.11
N GLN A 475 -4.68 27.88 2.00
CA GLN A 475 -3.51 28.34 2.75
C GLN A 475 -2.90 27.21 3.61
N THR A 476 -1.69 26.80 3.30
CA THR A 476 -0.96 25.81 4.12
C THR A 476 -0.67 26.37 5.52
N LEU A 477 -0.94 25.56 6.54
CA LEU A 477 -0.55 25.82 7.93
C LEU A 477 0.69 25.00 8.26
N ASN A 478 1.85 25.64 8.43
CA ASN A 478 3.06 24.92 8.83
C ASN A 478 3.12 24.70 10.34
N THR A 479 3.81 23.64 10.75
CA THR A 479 4.09 23.35 12.15
C THR A 479 4.77 24.56 12.82
N GLY A 480 4.26 24.95 14.00
CA GLY A 480 4.78 26.10 14.74
C GLY A 480 4.15 27.46 14.35
N GLU A 481 3.35 27.53 13.28
CA GLU A 481 2.73 28.78 12.80
C GLU A 481 1.28 28.95 13.29
N ASN A 482 0.79 30.18 13.32
CA ASN A 482 -0.63 30.48 13.53
C ASN A 482 -1.30 30.62 12.16
N LEU A 483 -2.56 30.22 12.06
CA LEU A 483 -3.35 30.49 10.87
C LEU A 483 -3.84 31.94 10.93
N ALA A 484 -3.60 32.73 9.89
CA ALA A 484 -4.04 34.10 9.84
C ALA A 484 -4.41 34.52 8.42
N PHE A 485 -5.58 35.13 8.30
CA PHE A 485 -6.08 35.77 7.09
C PHE A 485 -6.00 37.28 7.31
N LYS A 486 -5.12 37.94 6.56
CA LYS A 486 -4.80 39.36 6.80
C LYS A 486 -5.94 40.29 6.40
N GLU A 487 -6.55 40.01 5.25
CA GLU A 487 -7.61 40.81 4.63
C GLU A 487 -8.58 39.82 3.99
N MET A 488 -9.79 39.73 4.54
CA MET A 488 -10.91 38.99 3.97
C MET A 488 -11.97 40.00 3.58
N ASP A 489 -12.20 40.12 2.27
CA ASP A 489 -13.14 41.07 1.70
C ASP A 489 -14.46 40.36 1.39
N PHE A 490 -15.55 40.88 1.93
CA PHE A 490 -16.90 40.37 1.69
C PHE A 490 -17.91 41.51 1.78
N GLN A 491 -19.12 41.29 1.25
CA GLN A 491 -20.18 42.28 1.27
C GLN A 491 -21.15 41.99 2.41
N VAL A 492 -21.40 42.99 3.23
CA VAL A 492 -22.40 42.94 4.29
C VAL A 492 -23.71 43.53 3.77
N ASP A 493 -24.80 42.78 3.93
CA ASP A 493 -26.15 43.25 3.61
C ASP A 493 -26.92 43.43 4.92
N LEU A 494 -27.35 44.66 5.22
CA LEU A 494 -28.24 45.01 6.33
C LEU A 494 -29.62 45.43 5.83
N SER A 495 -29.99 45.12 4.58
CA SER A 495 -31.31 45.41 4.04
C SER A 495 -32.41 44.89 4.97
N SER A 496 -33.31 45.78 5.40
CA SER A 496 -34.39 45.46 6.34
C SER A 496 -33.95 45.00 7.74
N LEU A 497 -32.71 45.27 8.13
CA LEU A 497 -32.18 45.03 9.48
C LEU A 497 -31.81 46.37 10.13
N ILE A 498 -32.10 46.48 11.43
CA ILE A 498 -31.66 47.58 12.28
C ILE A 498 -30.52 47.14 13.21
N CYS A 499 -29.69 48.08 13.67
CA CYS A 499 -28.53 47.74 14.50
C CYS A 499 -28.89 47.00 15.79
N ASP A 500 -30.05 47.31 16.38
CA ASP A 500 -30.59 46.60 17.55
C ASP A 500 -30.83 45.09 17.31
N GLU A 501 -31.06 44.67 16.06
CA GLU A 501 -31.27 43.27 15.70
C GLU A 501 -29.95 42.51 15.45
N VAL A 502 -28.85 43.23 15.22
CA VAL A 502 -27.54 42.68 14.84
C VAL A 502 -26.40 43.17 15.74
N PRO A 503 -26.49 43.03 17.07
CA PRO A 503 -25.50 43.59 18.00
C PRO A 503 -24.11 42.93 17.90
N PHE A 504 -24.00 41.75 17.27
CA PHE A 504 -22.73 41.07 17.05
C PHE A 504 -22.57 40.56 15.62
N MET A 505 -21.40 40.79 15.03
CA MET A 505 -20.95 40.17 13.77
C MET A 505 -19.94 39.06 14.10
N CYS A 506 -20.27 37.82 13.76
CA CYS A 506 -19.53 36.63 14.18
C CYS A 506 -18.84 35.92 13.03
N PHE A 507 -17.65 35.39 13.30
CA PHE A 507 -16.81 34.65 12.35
C PHE A 507 -16.56 33.24 12.89
N GLU A 508 -16.99 32.22 12.13
CA GLU A 508 -16.79 30.80 12.46
C GLU A 508 -15.68 30.23 11.60
N LEU A 509 -14.61 29.72 12.22
CA LEU A 509 -13.57 28.97 11.53
C LEU A 509 -13.84 27.45 11.69
N ALA A 510 -13.88 26.73 10.58
CA ALA A 510 -14.12 25.30 10.55
C ALA A 510 -13.27 24.59 9.48
N LYS A 511 -13.19 23.25 9.58
CA LYS A 511 -12.69 22.40 8.49
C LYS A 511 -13.65 22.49 7.31
N ASN A 512 -13.11 22.77 6.12
CA ASN A 512 -13.91 22.76 4.90
C ASN A 512 -14.26 21.31 4.52
N PRO A 513 -15.57 20.97 4.37
CA PRO A 513 -15.99 19.63 3.98
C PRO A 513 -15.48 19.16 2.60
N ALA A 514 -15.07 20.09 1.73
CA ALA A 514 -14.54 19.82 0.40
C ALA A 514 -13.02 19.56 0.40
N SER A 515 -12.36 19.56 1.56
CA SER A 515 -10.91 19.44 1.66
C SER A 515 -10.36 18.22 0.92
N SER A 516 -9.31 18.46 0.15
CA SER A 516 -8.55 17.44 -0.58
C SER A 516 -7.89 16.39 0.32
N ILE A 517 -7.66 16.72 1.60
CA ILE A 517 -7.03 15.84 2.58
C ILE A 517 -7.91 15.66 3.82
N ASP A 518 -7.80 14.49 4.46
CA ASP A 518 -8.46 14.24 5.73
C ASP A 518 -7.56 14.64 6.90
N TYR A 519 -7.92 15.72 7.60
CA TYR A 519 -7.22 16.19 8.80
C TYR A 519 -8.17 16.38 9.98
N THR A 520 -7.64 16.31 11.20
CA THR A 520 -8.41 16.53 12.43
C THR A 520 -8.41 18.00 12.82
N PHE A 521 -9.60 18.55 13.07
CA PHE A 521 -9.81 19.94 13.52
C PHE A 521 -10.30 19.91 14.96
N GLU A 522 -9.50 20.44 15.88
CA GLU A 522 -9.79 20.46 17.31
C GLU A 522 -9.57 21.84 17.92
N THR A 523 -10.20 22.07 19.07
CA THR A 523 -10.09 23.31 19.85
C THR A 523 -9.79 23.01 21.32
N GLN A 524 -8.94 23.82 21.94
CA GLN A 524 -8.59 23.73 23.36
C GLN A 524 -8.63 25.11 24.05
N PRO A 525 -9.61 25.36 24.94
CA PRO A 525 -10.68 24.45 25.37
C PRO A 525 -11.65 24.10 24.22
N VAL A 526 -12.37 22.98 24.36
CA VAL A 526 -13.31 22.52 23.33
C VAL A 526 -14.41 23.57 23.14
N GLN A 527 -14.47 24.11 21.93
CA GLN A 527 -15.46 25.05 21.46
C GLN A 527 -16.13 24.48 20.20
N ASP A 528 -17.46 24.45 20.23
CA ASP A 528 -18.30 24.04 19.12
C ASP A 528 -19.56 24.92 19.11
N PRO A 529 -19.75 25.79 18.10
CA PRO A 529 -18.80 26.10 17.02
C PRO A 529 -17.58 26.92 17.52
N PHE A 530 -16.48 26.94 16.76
CA PHE A 530 -15.29 27.78 17.04
C PHE A 530 -15.46 29.17 16.41
N VAL A 531 -15.87 30.13 17.23
CA VAL A 531 -16.39 31.44 16.79
C VAL A 531 -15.81 32.57 17.61
N ASP A 532 -15.51 33.68 16.94
CA ASP A 532 -15.29 34.98 17.56
C ASP A 532 -16.29 36.01 17.04
N CYS A 533 -16.77 36.90 17.91
CA CYS A 533 -17.84 37.84 17.59
C CYS A 533 -17.42 39.28 17.94
N LEU A 534 -17.47 40.15 16.94
CA LEU A 534 -17.24 41.58 17.08
C LEU A 534 -18.51 42.27 17.58
N SER A 535 -18.37 43.18 18.55
CA SER A 535 -19.46 44.08 18.94
C SER A 535 -19.74 45.07 17.81
N MET A 536 -21.02 45.22 17.46
CA MET A 536 -21.48 46.16 16.46
C MET A 536 -21.90 47.51 17.05
N GLU A 537 -21.83 47.69 18.38
CA GLU A 537 -22.27 48.91 19.08
C GLU A 537 -21.60 50.19 18.53
N ASP A 538 -20.29 50.14 18.27
CA ASP A 538 -19.53 51.27 17.74
C ASP A 538 -19.46 51.28 16.20
N VAL A 539 -19.94 50.23 15.53
CA VAL A 539 -19.78 50.02 14.08
C VAL A 539 -21.10 50.21 13.35
N CYS A 540 -22.16 49.54 13.77
CA CYS A 540 -23.49 49.70 13.20
C CYS A 540 -24.13 50.96 13.76
N LYS A 541 -24.46 51.91 12.89
CA LYS A 541 -25.12 53.15 13.27
C LYS A 541 -26.48 53.31 12.58
N GLY A 542 -27.47 53.74 13.36
CA GLY A 542 -28.77 54.11 12.85
C GLY A 542 -28.83 55.57 12.43
N VAL A 543 -29.74 56.31 13.07
CA VAL A 543 -29.78 57.77 13.00
C VAL A 543 -29.13 58.33 14.25
N VAL A 544 -28.04 59.08 14.06
CA VAL A 544 -27.27 59.67 15.17
C VAL A 544 -27.56 61.16 15.23
N PHE A 545 -28.27 61.59 16.28
CA PHE A 545 -28.62 62.98 16.51
C PHE A 545 -27.53 63.71 17.31
N THR A 546 -27.22 64.93 16.90
CA THR A 546 -26.06 65.68 17.41
C THR A 546 -26.50 66.88 18.24
N GLU A 547 -27.33 67.75 17.67
CA GLU A 547 -27.73 69.00 18.31
C GLU A 547 -29.20 69.32 18.04
N LEU A 548 -29.90 69.77 19.09
CA LEU A 548 -31.21 70.39 18.99
C LEU A 548 -31.04 71.91 18.98
N GLU A 549 -31.67 72.61 18.06
CA GLU A 549 -31.84 74.06 18.07
C GLU A 549 -33.31 74.41 18.03
N TRP A 550 -33.75 75.42 18.79
CA TRP A 550 -35.14 75.86 18.72
C TRP A 550 -35.30 77.34 18.99
N SER A 551 -36.31 77.96 18.41
CA SER A 551 -36.74 79.34 18.65
C SER A 551 -38.20 79.34 19.10
N ARG A 552 -38.66 80.44 19.72
CA ARG A 552 -40.08 80.62 20.07
C ARG A 552 -40.61 81.96 19.59
N GLU A 553 -41.86 81.95 19.16
CA GLU A 553 -42.65 83.12 18.86
C GLU A 553 -43.94 83.13 19.70
N ILE A 554 -44.29 84.30 20.23
CA ILE A 554 -45.56 84.53 20.94
C ILE A 554 -46.55 85.13 19.92
N PRO A 555 -47.82 84.68 19.88
CA PRO A 555 -48.83 85.28 19.02
C PRO A 555 -48.94 86.80 19.23
N GLU A 556 -48.99 87.58 18.13
CA GLU A 556 -49.09 89.04 18.19
C GLU A 556 -50.37 89.55 18.89
N ASP A 557 -51.42 88.73 18.91
CA ASP A 557 -52.72 89.00 19.52
C ASP A 557 -52.83 88.52 20.97
N HIS A 558 -51.71 88.08 21.58
CA HIS A 558 -51.66 87.67 22.97
C HIS A 558 -52.17 88.78 23.92
N VAL A 559 -53.17 88.44 24.74
CA VAL A 559 -53.72 89.34 25.74
C VAL A 559 -53.07 89.05 27.10
N PRO A 560 -52.42 90.04 27.74
CA PRO A 560 -51.81 89.84 29.06
C PRO A 560 -52.80 89.31 30.10
N GLY A 561 -52.39 88.28 30.81
CA GLY A 561 -53.15 87.56 31.83
C GLY A 561 -53.96 86.37 31.32
N THR A 562 -53.85 86.02 30.02
CA THR A 562 -54.53 84.86 29.42
C THR A 562 -53.52 83.80 28.99
N ASP A 563 -53.94 82.53 28.97
CA ASP A 563 -53.08 81.46 28.42
C ASP A 563 -53.08 81.56 26.89
N SER A 564 -51.92 81.40 26.27
CA SER A 564 -51.78 81.44 24.80
C SER A 564 -50.78 80.39 24.33
N PRO A 565 -51.00 79.81 23.14
CA PRO A 565 -50.05 78.87 22.57
C PRO A 565 -48.73 79.57 22.27
N LEU A 566 -47.62 78.83 22.38
CA LEU A 566 -46.33 79.23 21.83
C LEU A 566 -46.13 78.52 20.49
N PHE A 567 -45.55 79.24 19.53
CA PHE A 567 -45.06 78.64 18.29
C PHE A 567 -43.57 78.36 18.44
N ILE A 568 -43.20 77.08 18.39
CA ILE A 568 -41.81 76.62 18.48
C ILE A 568 -41.33 76.27 17.07
N GLU A 569 -40.23 76.86 16.64
CA GLU A 569 -39.47 76.35 15.49
C GLU A 569 -38.33 75.49 16.03
N ALA A 570 -38.24 74.22 15.64
CA ALA A 570 -37.19 73.32 16.09
C ALA A 570 -36.43 72.72 14.90
N SER A 571 -35.11 72.57 15.04
CA SER A 571 -34.23 71.90 14.10
C SER A 571 -33.36 70.93 14.86
N VAL A 572 -33.26 69.69 14.40
CA VAL A 572 -32.39 68.67 14.99
C VAL A 572 -31.38 68.25 13.94
N ASP A 573 -30.11 68.47 14.25
CA ASP A 573 -28.99 68.06 13.42
C ASP A 573 -28.66 66.59 13.67
N VAL A 574 -28.17 65.92 12.63
CA VAL A 574 -27.74 64.52 12.66
C VAL A 574 -26.34 64.39 12.05
N GLU A 575 -25.67 63.30 12.34
CA GLU A 575 -24.41 62.98 11.68
C GLU A 575 -24.61 62.78 10.17
N PRO A 576 -23.66 63.21 9.30
CA PRO A 576 -23.84 63.17 7.84
C PRO A 576 -24.06 61.79 7.23
N TYR A 577 -23.62 60.73 7.91
CA TYR A 577 -23.81 59.34 7.48
C TYR A 577 -25.20 58.78 7.86
N SER A 578 -25.98 59.51 8.69
CA SER A 578 -27.32 59.09 9.08
C SER A 578 -28.23 58.96 7.86
N ARG A 579 -28.93 57.84 7.77
CA ARG A 579 -29.81 57.53 6.62
C ARG A 579 -31.09 58.36 6.62
N GLU A 580 -31.75 58.38 5.46
CA GLU A 580 -33.11 58.86 5.34
C GLU A 580 -34.09 57.94 6.12
N VAL A 581 -35.04 58.54 6.83
CA VAL A 581 -36.14 57.83 7.49
C VAL A 581 -37.46 58.48 7.10
N THR A 582 -38.32 57.71 6.42
CA THR A 582 -39.68 58.10 6.04
C THR A 582 -40.66 57.08 6.61
N GLY A 583 -41.74 57.56 7.22
CA GLY A 583 -42.63 56.71 7.98
C GLY A 583 -43.73 57.48 8.70
N VAL A 584 -44.28 56.85 9.74
CA VAL A 584 -45.27 57.44 10.64
C VAL A 584 -44.84 57.26 12.07
N ASP A 585 -45.26 58.18 12.94
CA ASP A 585 -44.96 58.16 14.38
C ASP A 585 -43.44 58.07 14.67
N LEU A 586 -42.64 58.76 13.86
CA LEU A 586 -41.18 58.66 13.91
C LEU A 586 -40.58 59.46 15.08
N TRP A 587 -41.20 60.59 15.41
CA TRP A 587 -40.63 61.61 16.28
C TRP A 587 -41.61 61.99 17.38
N GLN A 588 -41.06 62.43 18.50
CA GLN A 588 -41.81 63.03 19.59
C GLN A 588 -41.07 64.28 20.08
N VAL A 589 -41.79 65.39 20.22
CA VAL A 589 -41.25 66.63 20.76
C VAL A 589 -42.05 67.03 21.99
N SER A 590 -41.39 67.19 23.11
CA SER A 590 -42.01 67.64 24.36
C SER A 590 -41.56 69.05 24.71
N VAL A 591 -42.47 69.86 25.24
CA VAL A 591 -42.18 71.21 25.74
C VAL A 591 -42.54 71.31 27.20
N PHE A 592 -41.60 71.76 28.02
CA PHE A 592 -41.79 71.88 29.47
C PHE A 592 -40.97 73.02 30.09
N ALA A 593 -41.36 73.44 31.29
CA ALA A 593 -40.60 74.40 32.07
C ALA A 593 -39.66 73.69 33.07
N SER A 594 -38.44 74.20 33.23
CA SER A 594 -37.47 73.68 34.21
C SER A 594 -36.95 74.76 35.17
N ARG A 595 -36.48 74.31 36.33
CA ARG A 595 -35.77 75.14 37.32
C ARG A 595 -34.28 75.28 37.00
N ASP A 596 -33.73 74.30 36.30
CA ASP A 596 -32.33 74.24 35.91
C ASP A 596 -32.15 74.44 34.41
N MET A 597 -30.92 74.77 34.02
CA MET A 597 -30.53 74.94 32.62
C MET A 597 -30.34 73.62 31.86
N LEU A 598 -30.39 72.48 32.56
CA LEU A 598 -30.15 71.14 31.98
C LEU A 598 -31.45 70.38 31.71
N GLY A 599 -32.59 70.85 32.23
CA GLY A 599 -33.88 70.15 32.10
C GLY A 599 -34.09 69.00 33.09
N ASN A 600 -33.17 68.76 34.03
CA ASN A 600 -33.21 67.61 34.93
C ASN A 600 -34.19 67.81 36.11
N GLU A 601 -34.35 69.05 36.59
CA GLU A 601 -35.28 69.40 37.67
C GLU A 601 -36.69 69.79 37.15
N ARG A 602 -37.37 68.80 36.54
CA ARG A 602 -38.68 68.91 35.86
C ARG A 602 -39.87 69.23 36.78
N ARG A 603 -40.74 70.18 36.38
CA ARG A 603 -42.12 70.39 36.88
C ARG A 603 -43.02 71.10 35.87
N ASP A 604 -44.33 70.89 36.04
CA ASP A 604 -45.45 71.25 35.17
C ASP A 604 -45.60 72.73 34.78
N PRO A 605 -46.19 73.03 33.60
CA PRO A 605 -46.76 72.06 32.67
C PRO A 605 -45.69 71.41 31.80
N ILE A 606 -45.81 70.10 31.64
CA ILE A 606 -45.23 69.39 30.50
C ILE A 606 -46.34 69.12 29.51
N TYR A 607 -46.08 69.49 28.26
CA TYR A 607 -46.84 69.00 27.13
C TYR A 607 -45.98 67.96 26.45
N SER A 608 -46.27 66.70 26.78
CA SER A 608 -45.70 65.55 26.11
C SER A 608 -46.28 65.50 24.71
N ASP A 609 -45.40 65.42 23.72
CA ASP A 609 -45.75 65.32 22.31
C ASP A 609 -46.64 66.46 21.80
N VAL A 610 -46.01 67.56 21.40
CA VAL A 610 -46.66 68.70 20.75
C VAL A 610 -46.78 68.52 19.23
N LEU A 611 -46.31 67.39 18.68
CA LEU A 611 -46.38 67.13 17.25
C LEU A 611 -47.79 66.71 16.85
N THR A 612 -48.26 67.18 15.69
CA THR A 612 -49.43 66.56 15.06
C THR A 612 -49.01 65.22 14.42
N PRO A 613 -49.95 64.32 14.09
CA PRO A 613 -49.61 63.10 13.36
C PRO A 613 -48.91 63.33 12.00
N ILE A 614 -49.06 64.53 11.41
CA ILE A 614 -48.37 64.90 10.17
C ILE A 614 -46.92 65.30 10.49
N ASP A 615 -46.71 66.09 11.55
CA ASP A 615 -45.38 66.53 11.97
C ASP A 615 -44.54 65.35 12.50
N ALA A 616 -45.15 64.44 13.26
CA ALA A 616 -44.52 63.20 13.73
C ALA A 616 -44.13 62.25 12.57
N ALA A 617 -44.70 62.43 11.38
CA ALA A 617 -44.38 61.69 10.17
C ALA A 617 -43.40 62.44 9.23
N THR A 618 -42.81 63.55 9.68
CA THR A 618 -41.84 64.32 8.88
C THR A 618 -40.68 63.43 8.46
N THR A 619 -40.36 63.37 7.16
CA THR A 619 -39.19 62.62 6.69
C THR A 619 -37.91 63.29 7.18
N LEU A 620 -37.02 62.51 7.80
CA LEU A 620 -35.63 62.91 8.00
C LEU A 620 -34.87 62.70 6.68
N PRO A 621 -34.38 63.77 6.01
CA PRO A 621 -33.52 63.61 4.84
C PRO A 621 -32.16 63.01 5.23
N GLN A 622 -31.48 62.35 4.29
CA GLN A 622 -30.13 61.83 4.50
C GLN A 622 -29.18 62.95 4.97
N GLY A 623 -28.50 62.72 6.09
CA GLY A 623 -27.60 63.70 6.73
C GLY A 623 -28.30 64.91 7.38
N GLY A 624 -29.63 64.95 7.40
CA GLY A 624 -30.43 66.00 8.03
C GLY A 624 -30.34 67.38 7.38
N PRO A 625 -30.69 68.44 8.13
CA PRO A 625 -31.33 68.40 9.45
C PRO A 625 -32.81 67.99 9.38
N LEU A 626 -33.37 67.56 10.52
CA LEU A 626 -34.81 67.40 10.70
C LEU A 626 -35.40 68.71 11.21
N THR A 627 -36.36 69.30 10.49
CA THR A 627 -36.90 70.63 10.83
C THR A 627 -38.40 70.60 11.06
N PHE A 628 -38.83 71.29 12.11
CA PHE A 628 -40.20 71.52 12.50
C PHE A 628 -40.46 73.03 12.49
N PRO A 629 -40.97 73.57 11.37
CA PRO A 629 -41.01 75.02 11.14
C PRO A 629 -42.04 75.76 12.00
N THR A 630 -43.10 75.09 12.45
CA THR A 630 -44.09 75.71 13.34
C THR A 630 -44.80 74.65 14.16
N LEU A 631 -44.39 74.48 15.41
CA LEU A 631 -45.06 73.61 16.38
C LEU A 631 -45.94 74.46 17.29
N GLU A 632 -47.25 74.27 17.21
CA GLU A 632 -48.21 74.93 18.09
C GLU A 632 -48.33 74.15 19.40
N THR A 633 -47.94 74.78 20.49
CA THR A 633 -48.04 74.17 21.81
C THR A 633 -49.43 74.40 22.44
N PRO A 634 -49.87 73.55 23.38
CA PRO A 634 -51.07 73.85 24.17
C PRO A 634 -50.92 75.17 24.94
N PRO A 635 -52.04 75.84 25.29
CA PRO A 635 -51.98 77.16 25.92
C PRO A 635 -51.08 77.22 27.17
N PHE A 636 -50.14 78.16 27.17
CA PHE A 636 -49.21 78.46 28.25
C PHE A 636 -49.54 79.81 28.90
N ALA A 637 -49.28 79.94 30.20
CA ALA A 637 -49.33 81.22 30.89
C ALA A 637 -48.07 82.06 30.55
N VAL A 638 -48.06 82.65 29.36
CA VAL A 638 -46.88 83.32 28.78
C VAL A 638 -46.36 84.46 29.66
N ASP A 639 -47.23 85.25 30.28
CA ASP A 639 -46.85 86.35 31.19
C ASP A 639 -46.18 85.90 32.50
N LYS A 640 -46.23 84.61 32.81
CA LYS A 640 -45.61 84.02 34.00
C LYS A 640 -44.35 83.22 33.67
N MET A 641 -43.99 83.05 32.39
CA MET A 641 -42.75 82.38 32.01
C MET A 641 -41.54 83.20 32.45
N GLY A 642 -40.52 82.51 32.97
CA GLY A 642 -39.33 83.16 33.55
C GLY A 642 -39.55 83.78 34.94
N CYS A 643 -40.81 83.97 35.36
CA CYS A 643 -41.18 84.56 36.65
C CYS A 643 -41.48 83.47 37.69
N GLY A 644 -40.59 83.28 38.68
CA GLY A 644 -40.82 82.37 39.80
C GLY A 644 -39.76 81.28 39.91
N GLU A 645 -40.17 80.04 40.22
CA GLU A 645 -39.25 78.91 40.40
C GLU A 645 -38.79 78.29 39.07
N PHE A 646 -39.55 78.46 37.98
CA PHE A 646 -39.24 77.93 36.65
C PHE A 646 -38.70 79.05 35.76
N ARG A 647 -37.40 78.99 35.46
CA ARG A 647 -36.66 80.04 34.76
C ARG A 647 -36.28 79.67 33.33
N TYR A 648 -36.49 78.41 32.97
CA TYR A 648 -36.07 77.87 31.69
C TYR A 648 -37.26 77.22 31.00
N LEU A 649 -37.41 77.50 29.70
CA LEU A 649 -38.27 76.73 28.82
C LEU A 649 -37.38 75.71 28.11
N CYS A 650 -37.82 74.46 28.04
CA CYS A 650 -37.06 73.35 27.50
C CYS A 650 -37.85 72.68 26.39
N VAL A 651 -37.14 72.30 25.33
CA VAL A 651 -37.62 71.41 24.29
C VAL A 651 -36.82 70.12 24.39
N GLU A 652 -37.53 69.00 24.38
CA GLU A 652 -37.00 67.64 24.39
C GLU A 652 -37.42 66.94 23.11
N PHE A 653 -36.45 66.35 22.42
CA PHE A 653 -36.64 65.58 21.20
C PHE A 653 -36.25 64.12 21.44
N GLN A 654 -37.11 63.19 21.02
CA GLN A 654 -36.86 61.76 21.12
C GLN A 654 -37.53 60.98 19.98
N LYS A 655 -37.19 59.69 19.88
CA LYS A 655 -37.88 58.74 18.99
C LYS A 655 -39.36 58.62 19.39
N GLY A 656 -40.24 58.48 18.40
CA GLY A 656 -41.67 58.26 18.65
C GLY A 656 -41.94 56.96 19.41
N ASP A 657 -43.14 56.83 19.96
CA ASP A 657 -43.52 55.69 20.81
C ASP A 657 -43.66 54.38 20.02
N SER A 658 -44.06 54.43 18.75
CA SER A 658 -44.26 53.26 17.88
C SER A 658 -43.94 53.57 16.42
N PRO A 659 -42.66 53.88 16.11
CA PRO A 659 -42.26 54.32 14.77
C PRO A 659 -42.39 53.19 13.74
N ILE A 660 -42.92 53.54 12.57
CA ILE A 660 -43.05 52.61 11.45
C ILE A 660 -42.45 53.27 10.19
N PRO A 661 -41.36 52.75 9.61
CA PRO A 661 -40.59 51.59 10.08
C PRO A 661 -39.82 51.90 11.37
N ASP A 662 -39.45 50.85 12.11
CA ASP A 662 -38.54 50.99 13.24
C ASP A 662 -37.12 51.33 12.73
N PHE A 663 -36.30 51.95 13.60
CA PHE A 663 -34.95 52.41 13.29
C PHE A 663 -34.12 52.57 14.56
N THR A 664 -32.81 52.35 14.48
CA THR A 664 -31.92 52.58 15.64
C THR A 664 -31.78 54.09 15.88
N TYR A 665 -32.09 54.54 17.10
CA TYR A 665 -31.97 55.94 17.53
C TYR A 665 -30.79 56.08 18.45
N GLU A 666 -29.88 56.98 18.13
CA GLU A 666 -28.71 57.27 18.93
C GLU A 666 -28.53 58.78 19.07
N THR A 667 -27.92 59.21 20.17
CA THR A 667 -27.49 60.58 20.39
C THR A 667 -25.99 60.60 20.64
N ILE A 668 -25.31 61.70 20.31
CA ILE A 668 -23.88 61.84 20.63
C ILE A 668 -23.58 61.80 22.13
N SER A 669 -24.58 62.07 22.99
CA SER A 669 -24.46 61.96 24.45
C SER A 669 -24.66 60.53 24.94
N GLY A 670 -25.22 59.62 24.12
CA GLY A 670 -25.64 58.29 24.52
C GLY A 670 -26.93 58.27 25.35
N GLU A 671 -27.65 59.39 25.44
CA GLU A 671 -28.94 59.49 26.13
C GLU A 671 -30.10 59.19 25.16
N ASP A 672 -31.23 58.72 25.69
CA ASP A 672 -32.42 58.36 24.89
C ASP A 672 -33.17 59.59 24.30
N THR A 673 -32.77 60.81 24.68
CA THR A 673 -33.42 62.06 24.29
C THR A 673 -32.40 63.19 24.14
N ILE A 674 -32.74 64.24 23.39
CA ILE A 674 -31.97 65.50 23.35
C ILE A 674 -32.81 66.62 23.98
N VAL A 675 -32.29 67.21 25.05
CA VAL A 675 -32.95 68.31 25.77
C VAL A 675 -32.14 69.60 25.60
N LYS A 676 -32.79 70.69 25.19
CA LYS A 676 -32.17 72.03 25.20
C LYS A 676 -33.10 73.04 25.87
N CYS A 677 -32.58 73.64 26.94
CA CYS A 677 -33.30 74.66 27.70
C CYS A 677 -32.77 76.06 27.38
N ARG A 678 -33.66 77.05 27.28
CA ARG A 678 -33.32 78.46 27.16
C ARG A 678 -33.88 79.23 28.36
N PRO A 679 -33.12 80.19 28.91
CA PRO A 679 -33.62 81.05 29.96
C PRO A 679 -34.74 81.94 29.40
N GLU A 680 -35.82 82.06 30.16
CA GLU A 680 -36.92 82.95 29.81
C GLU A 680 -36.86 84.21 30.66
N ASP A 681 -36.93 85.36 29.98
CA ASP A 681 -37.07 86.64 30.65
C ASP A 681 -38.48 86.73 31.26
N CYS A 682 -38.54 87.16 32.52
CA CYS A 682 -39.81 87.41 33.17
C CYS A 682 -40.55 88.52 32.41
N ALA A 683 -41.58 88.14 31.65
CA ALA A 683 -42.45 89.03 30.90
C ALA A 683 -43.40 89.75 31.89
N GLY A 684 -42.82 90.62 32.72
CA GLY A 684 -43.52 91.30 33.80
C GLY A 684 -42.77 92.54 34.30
N MET A 685 -43.02 93.67 33.64
CA MET A 685 -43.51 94.85 34.35
C MET A 685 -44.81 95.33 33.73
#